data_AF-A0A7J9BAB3-F1
#
_entry.id   AF-A0A7J9BAB3-F1
#
_cell.length_a   1.000
_cell.length_b   1.000
_cell.length_c   1.000
_cell.angle_alpha   90.00
_cell.angle_beta   90.00
_cell.angle_gamma   90.00
#
_symmetry.space_group_name_H-M   'P 1'
#
loop_
_entity.id
_entity.type
_entity.pdbx_description
1 polymer ?
#
loop_
_entity_poly.entity_id
_entity_poly.type
_entity_poly.pdbx_seq_one_letter_code
_entity_poly.pdbx_strand_id
1 'polypeptide(L)'
;MYRTNTLLVPLGDDFRYVTAEEAEAQFRNYQMIFDYINSTPSLNAEAKFGTLDDYFQTLREEADRINYSVPREIGSGQISGFPSLSGDFFTYADRQKDYWSGYYVSRPFFKAVDRVLEQTLRASEMLMAFLLGHCQRPQCEKLPMRYAYKLTAARRNLALFQHHDGVTGTAKDHVVLDYGTRMHTSLQDLQIFMSKAIEVLLGIRQEKYDQTPALFDPEQVRSKYDALPMHRAISAREGTVQSVVLFNSLEQTREEVVMVVVSRPDVSVLDSNWTCVQSQVSPELQHDESKIFTGRHRIHWKASIPAMGLQTYYIANGFAGCEKAKPAKLKFFSKLSSILCLAPYACSKVEGDTVEIVNRHQVLTFDVKHGLLQKVIHKNGLQNVVVEEIALYSSSGGAYLFLPDGDAQPIIKSGGNLVISEGPVMQEVYSYPKTSWEKTPVSHSTRIYNGGNTVQDFLIEKEYHVELLGKDFNDRELIVRYKTDTNNKRIFYSDLNGFQMSRRETYDKIPLQGNYYPMPSLAFMQGSNGQRFSVHSRQALGAASLKEGWLEIMLDRRLVRDDGRGLGQGVMDNRVMNVVFHIMMESNISSTSDPVSNPLPLSPSLLSHRVNAQLNYPLHAFIAKKPQEISAPTHSRSFSPLAAPLPCDLHIVSFKVPRPSKYSQQQQQLGDPRLVLMLHRRNWDSSYCKKARSQCTAVADESVNLFNMFKDLTVLNARATSLNLLHDDTEMLGYTEQFGDVAQDGRVIIPPMEIQAYKFELRPRQ
;
A
#
# COMPACT_ATOMS: atom_id res chain seq x y z
N MET A 1 -6.84 39.30 11.88
CA MET A 1 -6.55 37.96 11.31
C MET A 1 -5.26 37.35 11.86
N TYR A 2 -4.29 38.15 12.35
CA TYR A 2 -3.05 37.66 12.98
C TYR A 2 -2.84 38.31 14.36
N ARG A 3 -1.93 37.76 15.18
CA ARG A 3 -1.65 38.22 16.56
C ARG A 3 -0.57 39.29 16.65
N THR A 4 0.39 39.25 15.74
CA THR A 4 1.60 40.08 15.72
C THR A 4 1.45 41.30 14.84
N ASN A 5 2.36 42.27 14.98
CA ASN A 5 2.48 43.39 14.04
C ASN A 5 3.31 43.06 12.80
N THR A 6 3.93 41.87 12.77
CA THR A 6 4.59 41.30 11.59
C THR A 6 3.58 40.65 10.64
N LEU A 7 3.56 41.07 9.36
CA LEU A 7 2.63 40.57 8.34
C LEU A 7 3.38 39.94 7.15
N LEU A 8 2.99 38.72 6.77
CA LEU A 8 3.44 38.06 5.54
C LEU A 8 2.52 38.43 4.38
N VAL A 9 3.10 38.98 3.30
CA VAL A 9 2.38 39.31 2.06
C VAL A 9 3.05 38.56 0.90
N PRO A 10 2.56 37.37 0.52
CA PRO A 10 3.10 36.64 -0.62
C PRO A 10 2.93 37.45 -1.91
N LEU A 11 4.02 37.59 -2.68
CA LEU A 11 4.00 38.21 -3.99
C LEU A 11 4.41 37.17 -5.03
N GLY A 12 3.42 36.61 -5.71
CA GLY A 12 3.60 35.54 -6.68
C GLY A 12 2.28 34.92 -7.10
N ASP A 13 2.36 34.04 -8.09
CA ASP A 13 1.26 33.24 -8.63
C ASP A 13 1.88 32.09 -9.45
N ASP A 14 1.05 31.20 -10.00
CA ASP A 14 1.47 30.10 -10.86
C ASP A 14 2.35 30.60 -12.02
N PHE A 15 3.57 30.04 -12.12
CA PHE A 15 4.54 30.35 -13.16
C PHE A 15 4.79 31.86 -13.36
N ARG A 16 4.88 32.65 -12.28
CA ARG A 16 5.32 34.05 -12.32
C ARG A 16 6.84 34.19 -12.27
N TYR A 17 7.32 35.38 -12.59
CA TYR A 17 8.74 35.75 -12.64
C TYR A 17 9.51 34.97 -13.72
N VAL A 18 8.87 34.79 -14.88
CA VAL A 18 9.44 34.04 -16.01
C VAL A 18 10.38 34.91 -16.82
N THR A 19 10.12 36.22 -16.90
CA THR A 19 10.99 37.16 -17.61
C THR A 19 11.63 38.19 -16.68
N ALA A 20 12.79 38.69 -17.10
CA ALA A 20 13.49 39.74 -16.36
C ALA A 20 12.66 41.03 -16.33
N GLU A 21 11.92 41.35 -17.39
CA GLU A 21 11.07 42.55 -17.46
C GLU A 21 9.90 42.49 -16.47
N GLU A 22 9.26 41.33 -16.35
CA GLU A 22 8.21 41.08 -15.35
C GLU A 22 8.77 41.25 -13.93
N ALA A 23 9.91 40.61 -13.66
CA ALA A 23 10.58 40.70 -12.36
C ALA A 23 10.99 42.14 -12.03
N GLU A 24 11.59 42.85 -12.98
CA GLU A 24 12.01 44.24 -12.81
C GLU A 24 10.83 45.18 -12.62
N ALA A 25 9.73 44.98 -13.37
CA ALA A 25 8.52 45.78 -13.21
C ALA A 25 7.90 45.59 -11.81
N GLN A 26 7.83 44.35 -11.31
CA GLN A 26 7.36 44.09 -9.95
C GLN A 26 8.30 44.72 -8.93
N PHE A 27 9.61 44.47 -9.06
CA PHE A 27 10.61 44.96 -8.12
C PHE A 27 10.59 46.49 -8.01
N ARG A 28 10.66 47.20 -9.15
CA ARG A 28 10.68 48.68 -9.17
C ARG A 28 9.44 49.30 -8.55
N ASN A 29 8.25 48.80 -8.91
CA ASN A 29 7.01 49.36 -8.38
C ASN A 29 6.90 49.13 -6.87
N TYR A 30 7.21 47.93 -6.38
CA TYR A 30 7.20 47.66 -4.94
C TYR A 30 8.29 48.42 -4.19
N GLN A 31 9.46 48.61 -4.78
CA GLN A 31 10.51 49.43 -4.17
C GLN A 31 10.03 50.89 -3.99
N MET A 32 9.40 51.49 -4.99
CA MET A 32 8.83 52.84 -4.87
C MET A 32 7.75 52.91 -3.77
N ILE A 33 6.92 51.88 -3.63
CA ILE A 33 5.91 51.80 -2.58
C ILE A 33 6.58 51.69 -1.20
N PHE A 34 7.59 50.82 -1.06
CA PHE A 34 8.33 50.65 0.19
C PHE A 34 9.06 51.92 0.59
N ASP A 35 9.73 52.60 -0.34
CA ASP A 35 10.42 53.87 -0.10
C ASP A 35 9.46 54.93 0.43
N TYR A 36 8.26 55.02 -0.14
CA TYR A 36 7.21 55.94 0.34
C TYR A 36 6.71 55.55 1.74
N ILE A 37 6.38 54.28 1.97
CA ILE A 37 5.89 53.79 3.27
C ILE A 37 6.92 54.08 4.37
N ASN A 38 8.17 53.67 4.14
CA ASN A 38 9.23 53.73 5.14
C ASN A 38 9.70 55.17 5.43
N SER A 39 9.52 56.10 4.48
CA SER A 39 9.84 57.52 4.67
C SER A 39 8.67 58.36 5.19
N THR A 40 7.49 57.77 5.42
CA THR A 40 6.29 58.48 5.89
C THR A 40 5.91 58.05 7.32
N PRO A 41 6.40 58.73 8.39
CA PRO A 41 6.20 58.30 9.77
C PRO A 41 4.74 58.16 10.21
N SER A 42 3.82 58.92 9.60
CA SER A 42 2.38 58.85 9.94
C SER A 42 1.73 57.51 9.60
N LEU A 43 2.35 56.68 8.76
CA LEU A 43 1.85 55.36 8.39
C LEU A 43 2.16 54.28 9.43
N ASN A 44 3.12 54.52 10.34
CA ASN A 44 3.54 53.57 11.38
C ASN A 44 3.81 52.14 10.84
N ALA A 45 4.44 52.04 9.67
CA ALA A 45 4.70 50.77 9.00
C ALA A 45 6.12 50.74 8.44
N GLU A 46 6.69 49.53 8.42
CA GLU A 46 7.91 49.21 7.69
C GLU A 46 7.57 48.10 6.68
N ALA A 47 7.93 48.29 5.43
CA ALA A 47 7.75 47.32 4.36
C ALA A 47 9.09 47.05 3.67
N LYS A 48 9.37 45.77 3.41
CA LYS A 48 10.57 45.32 2.71
C LYS A 48 10.31 44.01 1.98
N PHE A 49 11.12 43.73 0.98
CA PHE A 49 11.23 42.35 0.49
C PHE A 49 11.82 41.47 1.59
N GLY A 50 11.28 40.28 1.73
CA GLY A 50 11.72 39.31 2.71
C GLY A 50 11.43 37.90 2.24
N THR A 51 12.09 36.95 2.86
CA THR A 51 11.85 35.52 2.70
C THR A 51 10.87 35.01 3.76
N LEU A 52 10.41 33.77 3.62
CA LEU A 52 9.63 33.11 4.67
C LEU A 52 10.43 32.97 5.98
N ASP A 53 11.76 32.81 5.88
CA ASP A 53 12.64 32.71 7.04
C ASP A 53 12.70 34.04 7.81
N ASP A 54 12.89 35.16 7.10
CA ASP A 54 12.86 36.51 7.70
C ASP A 54 11.55 36.76 8.46
N TYR A 55 10.41 36.36 7.87
CA TYR A 55 9.10 36.48 8.49
C TYR A 55 9.01 35.66 9.79
N PHE A 56 9.36 34.37 9.76
CA PHE A 56 9.24 33.51 10.93
C PHE A 56 10.27 33.84 12.02
N GLN A 57 11.46 34.32 11.65
CA GLN A 57 12.45 34.82 12.60
C GLN A 57 11.90 36.06 13.31
N THR A 58 11.44 37.06 12.56
CA THR A 58 10.86 38.29 13.12
C THR A 58 9.68 37.99 14.05
N LEU A 59 8.79 37.08 13.63
CA LEU A 59 7.64 36.66 14.43
C LEU A 59 8.05 36.02 15.76
N ARG A 60 9.09 35.17 15.77
CA ARG A 60 9.59 34.53 17.00
C ARG A 60 10.21 35.55 17.94
N GLU A 61 11.08 36.43 17.42
CA GLU A 61 11.69 37.50 18.20
C GLU A 61 10.64 38.42 18.85
N GLU A 62 9.54 38.68 18.13
CA GLU A 62 8.41 39.45 18.64
C GLU A 62 7.64 38.69 19.73
N ALA A 63 7.37 37.39 19.51
CA ALA A 63 6.68 36.51 20.47
C ALA A 63 7.46 36.30 21.77
N ASP A 64 8.80 36.33 21.71
CA ASP A 64 9.67 36.25 22.89
C ASP A 64 9.61 37.53 23.74
N ARG A 65 9.27 38.68 23.13
CA ARG A 65 9.20 39.98 23.79
C ARG A 65 7.80 40.34 24.28
N ILE A 66 6.76 39.90 23.57
CA ILE A 66 5.37 40.28 23.82
C ILE A 66 4.52 39.03 24.03
N ASN A 67 3.83 38.97 25.17
CA ASN A 67 2.93 37.86 25.47
C ASN A 67 1.58 38.03 24.76
N TYR A 68 1.36 37.21 23.72
CA TYR A 68 0.12 37.17 22.94
C TYR A 68 -0.92 36.16 23.46
N SER A 69 -0.75 35.60 24.66
CA SER A 69 -1.66 34.58 25.22
C SER A 69 -3.07 35.11 25.47
N VAL A 70 -4.06 34.32 25.07
CA VAL A 70 -5.48 34.59 25.32
C VAL A 70 -5.97 33.72 26.49
N PRO A 71 -6.75 34.26 27.44
CA PRO A 71 -7.31 33.46 28.53
C PRO A 71 -8.11 32.26 28.03
N ARG A 72 -7.91 31.10 28.66
CA ARG A 72 -8.58 29.81 28.38
C ARG A 72 -8.20 29.15 27.04
N GLU A 73 -7.20 29.66 26.34
CA GLU A 73 -6.64 29.01 25.17
C GLU A 73 -5.58 27.97 25.57
N ILE A 74 -5.53 26.85 24.85
CA ILE A 74 -4.44 25.89 24.96
C ILE A 74 -3.24 26.47 24.19
N GLY A 75 -2.24 26.94 24.93
CA GLY A 75 -1.02 27.51 24.35
C GLY A 75 -0.11 26.46 23.70
N SER A 76 0.72 26.91 22.76
CA SER A 76 1.82 26.14 22.21
C SER A 76 2.94 26.01 23.23
N GLY A 77 3.50 24.80 23.38
CA GLY A 77 4.67 24.54 24.22
C GLY A 77 5.99 25.01 23.58
N GLN A 78 5.99 25.40 22.30
CA GLN A 78 7.18 25.82 21.57
C GLN A 78 7.28 27.34 21.38
N ILE A 79 6.14 28.02 21.22
CA ILE A 79 6.09 29.47 21.02
C ILE A 79 5.02 30.04 21.94
N SER A 80 5.46 30.77 22.97
CA SER A 80 4.57 31.40 23.94
C SER A 80 3.62 32.38 23.25
N GLY A 81 2.38 32.49 23.74
CA GLY A 81 1.38 33.40 23.17
C GLY A 81 0.68 32.92 21.89
N PHE A 82 0.95 31.72 21.39
CA PHE A 82 0.26 31.12 20.23
C PHE A 82 -0.58 29.88 20.62
N PRO A 83 -1.63 29.52 19.87
CA PRO A 83 -2.47 28.37 20.19
C PRO A 83 -1.82 27.05 19.74
N SER A 84 -2.17 25.96 20.40
CA SER A 84 -1.95 24.60 19.92
C SER A 84 -3.19 24.09 19.17
N LEU A 85 -2.97 23.43 18.02
CA LEU A 85 -4.04 22.85 17.20
C LEU A 85 -3.65 21.44 16.73
N SER A 86 -4.61 20.51 16.80
CA SER A 86 -4.48 19.14 16.30
C SER A 86 -5.67 18.77 15.43
N GLY A 87 -5.45 17.92 14.44
CA GLY A 87 -6.46 17.49 13.47
C GLY A 87 -5.89 17.51 12.07
N ASP A 88 -6.75 17.47 11.07
CA ASP A 88 -6.39 17.70 9.68
C ASP A 88 -7.34 18.71 9.02
N PHE A 89 -7.04 19.03 7.76
CA PHE A 89 -7.77 20.01 6.97
C PHE A 89 -8.52 19.34 5.81
N PHE A 90 -9.09 18.15 6.07
CA PHE A 90 -10.01 17.48 5.15
C PHE A 90 -11.45 17.60 5.66
N THR A 91 -12.44 17.76 4.79
CA THR A 91 -12.34 17.82 3.32
C THR A 91 -12.40 19.26 2.84
N TYR A 92 -11.40 19.65 2.04
CA TYR A 92 -11.29 21.02 1.52
C TYR A 92 -12.47 21.39 0.63
N ALA A 93 -12.98 22.60 0.80
CA ALA A 93 -13.92 23.24 -0.10
C ALA A 93 -13.47 24.70 -0.30
N ASP A 94 -13.22 25.08 -1.54
CA ASP A 94 -12.81 26.44 -1.89
C ASP A 94 -14.02 27.40 -1.96
N ARG A 95 -15.19 26.87 -2.31
CA ARG A 95 -16.45 27.64 -2.41
C ARG A 95 -17.64 26.79 -1.97
N GLN A 96 -18.49 27.36 -1.11
CA GLN A 96 -19.81 26.81 -0.76
C GLN A 96 -19.85 25.29 -0.52
N LYS A 97 -20.28 24.51 -1.53
CA LYS A 97 -20.46 23.04 -1.48
C LYS A 97 -19.54 22.29 -2.44
N ASP A 98 -18.54 22.96 -3.00
CA ASP A 98 -17.57 22.39 -3.93
C ASP A 98 -16.46 21.70 -3.13
N TYR A 99 -16.77 20.53 -2.57
CA TYR A 99 -15.80 19.73 -1.83
C TYR A 99 -14.88 18.97 -2.79
N TRP A 100 -13.58 19.05 -2.53
CA TRP A 100 -12.53 18.43 -3.32
C TRP A 100 -12.30 16.99 -2.85
N SER A 101 -13.36 16.19 -2.82
CA SER A 101 -13.30 14.78 -2.45
C SER A 101 -13.25 13.84 -3.67
N GLY A 102 -13.44 14.36 -4.89
CA GLY A 102 -13.37 13.57 -6.13
C GLY A 102 -11.95 13.07 -6.42
N TYR A 103 -10.93 13.89 -6.16
CA TYR A 103 -9.53 13.50 -6.39
C TYR A 103 -9.02 12.40 -5.46
N TYR A 104 -9.76 12.06 -4.40
CA TYR A 104 -9.45 10.88 -3.59
C TYR A 104 -9.49 9.61 -4.43
N VAL A 105 -10.28 9.59 -5.51
CA VAL A 105 -10.44 8.42 -6.40
C VAL A 105 -10.03 8.67 -7.84
N SER A 106 -10.03 9.91 -8.36
CA SER A 106 -9.69 10.21 -9.76
C SER A 106 -8.45 9.45 -10.26
N ARG A 107 -8.61 8.77 -11.41
CA ARG A 107 -7.57 7.94 -12.06
C ARG A 107 -6.96 6.88 -11.10
N PRO A 108 -7.80 6.03 -10.47
CA PRO A 108 -7.39 5.13 -9.40
C PRO A 108 -6.41 4.04 -9.86
N PHE A 109 -6.41 3.70 -11.16
CA PHE A 109 -5.40 2.83 -11.75
C PHE A 109 -3.98 3.33 -11.45
N PHE A 110 -3.70 4.62 -11.65
CA PHE A 110 -2.36 5.18 -11.43
C PHE A 110 -2.02 5.35 -9.94
N LYS A 111 -3.02 5.57 -9.07
CA LYS A 111 -2.85 5.46 -7.61
C LYS A 111 -2.44 4.05 -7.18
N ALA A 112 -2.92 3.01 -7.88
CA ALA A 112 -2.44 1.64 -7.65
C ALA A 112 -1.03 1.41 -8.19
N VAL A 113 -0.68 2.00 -9.35
CA VAL A 113 0.69 1.90 -9.90
C VAL A 113 1.72 2.56 -8.99
N ASP A 114 1.38 3.69 -8.37
CA ASP A 114 2.20 4.38 -7.36
C ASP A 114 2.65 3.41 -6.27
N ARG A 115 1.70 2.73 -5.64
CA ARG A 115 1.95 1.76 -4.55
C ARG A 115 2.76 0.57 -5.03
N VAL A 116 2.55 0.11 -6.27
CA VAL A 116 3.38 -0.95 -6.88
C VAL A 116 4.82 -0.48 -7.11
N LEU A 117 5.03 0.77 -7.53
CA LEU A 117 6.38 1.34 -7.70
C LEU A 117 7.06 1.57 -6.36
N GLU A 118 6.35 2.10 -5.37
CA GLU A 118 6.82 2.31 -4.00
C GLU A 118 7.39 1.02 -3.40
N GLN A 119 6.59 -0.05 -3.37
CA GLN A 119 7.00 -1.32 -2.79
C GLN A 119 8.12 -2.01 -3.58
N THR A 120 8.11 -1.90 -4.92
CA THR A 120 9.20 -2.46 -5.78
C THR A 120 10.51 -1.70 -5.58
N LEU A 121 10.44 -0.38 -5.42
CA LEU A 121 11.61 0.45 -5.16
C LEU A 121 12.19 0.12 -3.78
N ARG A 122 11.36 0.09 -2.73
CA ARG A 122 11.77 -0.32 -1.37
C ARG A 122 12.47 -1.68 -1.37
N ALA A 123 11.87 -2.68 -2.01
CA ALA A 123 12.44 -4.01 -2.15
C ALA A 123 13.78 -4.03 -2.92
N SER A 124 13.88 -3.27 -4.01
CA SER A 124 15.10 -3.15 -4.79
C SER A 124 16.23 -2.47 -4.02
N GLU A 125 15.92 -1.42 -3.25
CA GLU A 125 16.90 -0.75 -2.38
C GLU A 125 17.47 -1.69 -1.31
N MET A 126 16.62 -2.52 -0.71
CA MET A 126 17.04 -3.55 0.25
C MET A 126 17.99 -4.56 -0.41
N LEU A 127 17.64 -5.07 -1.58
CA LEU A 127 18.51 -6.01 -2.31
C LEU A 127 19.85 -5.36 -2.69
N MET A 128 19.84 -4.09 -3.11
CA MET A 128 21.08 -3.34 -3.36
C MET A 128 21.95 -3.23 -2.11
N ALA A 129 21.35 -2.90 -0.97
CA ALA A 129 22.06 -2.80 0.30
C ALA A 129 22.65 -4.15 0.74
N PHE A 130 21.92 -5.25 0.56
CA PHE A 130 22.44 -6.59 0.88
C PHE A 130 23.58 -7.03 -0.05
N LEU A 131 23.46 -6.80 -1.36
CA LEU A 131 24.55 -7.09 -2.30
C LEU A 131 25.83 -6.34 -1.92
N LEU A 132 25.71 -5.07 -1.59
CA LEU A 132 26.86 -4.23 -1.21
C LEU A 132 27.38 -4.57 0.19
N GLY A 133 26.52 -4.95 1.13
CA GLY A 133 26.95 -5.39 2.47
C GLY A 133 27.78 -6.69 2.43
N HIS A 134 27.42 -7.62 1.54
CA HIS A 134 28.19 -8.87 1.34
C HIS A 134 29.41 -8.67 0.42
N CYS A 135 29.61 -7.47 -0.11
CA CYS A 135 30.65 -7.21 -1.09
C CYS A 135 32.02 -6.98 -0.42
N GLN A 136 32.97 -7.90 -0.67
CA GLN A 136 34.33 -7.83 -0.11
C GLN A 136 35.38 -7.24 -1.07
N ARG A 137 35.06 -7.11 -2.36
CA ARG A 137 36.02 -6.71 -3.40
C ARG A 137 35.40 -5.70 -4.37
N PRO A 138 36.15 -4.76 -4.96
CA PRO A 138 35.57 -3.77 -5.88
C PRO A 138 34.80 -4.37 -7.07
N GLN A 139 35.08 -5.62 -7.45
CA GLN A 139 34.39 -6.29 -8.56
C GLN A 139 32.91 -6.60 -8.24
N CYS A 140 32.55 -6.88 -6.98
CA CYS A 140 31.15 -7.17 -6.61
C CYS A 140 30.25 -5.93 -6.64
N GLU A 141 30.83 -4.72 -6.52
CA GLU A 141 30.07 -3.47 -6.61
C GLU A 141 29.54 -3.22 -8.02
N LYS A 142 30.15 -3.80 -9.06
CA LYS A 142 29.83 -3.51 -10.48
C LYS A 142 28.35 -3.70 -10.81
N LEU A 143 27.75 -4.81 -10.35
CA LEU A 143 26.34 -5.11 -10.63
C LEU A 143 25.41 -4.07 -9.97
N PRO A 144 25.42 -3.87 -8.64
CA PRO A 144 24.65 -2.80 -7.99
C PRO A 144 24.87 -1.42 -8.61
N MET A 145 26.14 -1.07 -8.90
CA MET A 145 26.51 0.26 -9.39
C MET A 145 26.05 0.52 -10.81
N ARG A 146 25.99 -0.50 -11.67
CA ARG A 146 25.42 -0.38 -13.01
C ARG A 146 23.95 0.00 -12.99
N TYR A 147 23.21 -0.34 -11.94
CA TYR A 147 21.79 0.01 -11.77
C TYR A 147 21.57 1.26 -10.90
N ALA A 148 22.63 1.88 -10.35
CA ALA A 148 22.54 3.04 -9.47
C ALA A 148 21.75 4.22 -10.08
N TYR A 149 21.98 4.51 -11.37
CA TYR A 149 21.26 5.58 -12.07
C TYR A 149 19.78 5.23 -12.29
N LYS A 150 19.45 3.95 -12.49
CA LYS A 150 18.07 3.45 -12.65
C LYS A 150 17.29 3.53 -11.35
N LEU A 151 17.90 3.14 -10.23
CA LEU A 151 17.30 3.33 -8.90
C LEU A 151 17.11 4.82 -8.58
N THR A 152 18.06 5.67 -8.95
CA THR A 152 17.94 7.13 -8.79
C THR A 152 16.80 7.69 -9.65
N ALA A 153 16.65 7.22 -10.89
CA ALA A 153 15.55 7.59 -11.77
C ALA A 153 14.19 7.13 -11.19
N ALA A 154 14.11 5.90 -10.68
CA ALA A 154 12.91 5.39 -10.03
C ALA A 154 12.50 6.23 -8.81
N ARG A 155 13.45 6.62 -7.94
CA ARG A 155 13.20 7.55 -6.82
C ARG A 155 12.63 8.88 -7.31
N ARG A 156 13.24 9.47 -8.33
CA ARG A 156 12.81 10.76 -8.89
C ARG A 156 11.43 10.67 -9.53
N ASN A 157 11.15 9.60 -10.27
CA ASN A 157 9.87 9.40 -10.93
C ASN A 157 8.74 9.14 -9.92
N LEU A 158 9.00 8.34 -8.87
CA LEU A 158 8.05 8.16 -7.77
C LEU A 158 7.79 9.48 -7.03
N ALA A 159 8.85 10.24 -6.71
CA ALA A 159 8.75 11.53 -6.04
C ALA A 159 8.01 12.57 -6.91
N LEU A 160 8.27 12.59 -8.21
CA LEU A 160 7.56 13.44 -9.18
C LEU A 160 6.08 13.09 -9.22
N PHE A 161 5.71 11.81 -9.15
CA PHE A 161 4.31 11.41 -9.11
C PHE A 161 3.60 11.82 -7.81
N GLN A 162 4.32 12.04 -6.71
CA GLN A 162 3.73 12.60 -5.48
C GLN A 162 3.30 14.06 -5.62
N HIS A 163 3.59 14.70 -6.77
CA HIS A 163 3.04 15.99 -7.11
C HIS A 163 1.52 16.01 -6.92
N HIS A 164 0.97 17.13 -6.48
CA HIS A 164 -0.45 17.29 -6.18
C HIS A 164 -1.36 17.30 -7.42
N ASP A 165 -0.79 17.18 -8.63
CA ASP A 165 -1.52 16.80 -9.87
C ASP A 165 -1.10 15.44 -10.46
N GLY A 166 -0.13 14.78 -9.85
CA GLY A 166 0.26 13.42 -10.18
C GLY A 166 -0.66 12.41 -9.50
N VAL A 167 -0.35 12.08 -8.24
CA VAL A 167 -1.04 11.05 -7.46
C VAL A 167 -2.51 11.36 -7.22
N THR A 168 -2.92 12.63 -7.24
CA THR A 168 -4.32 13.06 -7.13
C THR A 168 -5.16 12.69 -8.35
N GLY A 169 -4.53 12.48 -9.51
CA GLY A 169 -5.22 12.19 -10.76
C GLY A 169 -5.85 13.42 -11.43
N THR A 170 -5.29 14.60 -11.18
CA THR A 170 -5.84 15.90 -11.62
C THR A 170 -5.05 16.59 -12.73
N ALA A 171 -4.04 15.93 -13.30
CA ALA A 171 -3.37 16.41 -14.52
C ALA A 171 -4.13 16.05 -15.81
N LYS A 172 -3.74 16.67 -16.92
CA LYS A 172 -4.26 16.35 -18.26
C LYS A 172 -3.84 14.96 -18.72
N ASP A 173 -4.59 14.36 -19.64
CA ASP A 173 -4.37 12.97 -20.08
C ASP A 173 -2.96 12.69 -20.61
N HIS A 174 -2.38 13.61 -21.37
CA HIS A 174 -1.01 13.45 -21.88
C HIS A 174 0.06 13.56 -20.78
N VAL A 175 -0.21 14.31 -19.71
CA VAL A 175 0.67 14.40 -18.54
C VAL A 175 0.56 13.12 -17.70
N VAL A 176 -0.65 12.59 -17.55
CA VAL A 176 -0.86 11.29 -16.89
C VAL A 176 -0.21 10.15 -17.67
N LEU A 177 -0.21 10.21 -19.00
CA LEU A 177 0.56 9.30 -19.85
C LEU A 177 2.07 9.40 -19.57
N ASP A 178 2.62 10.61 -19.42
CA ASP A 178 4.04 10.82 -19.08
C ASP A 178 4.37 10.21 -17.71
N TYR A 179 3.56 10.50 -16.67
CA TYR A 179 3.69 9.86 -15.37
C TYR A 179 3.64 8.33 -15.45
N GLY A 180 2.64 7.79 -16.14
CA GLY A 180 2.49 6.36 -16.35
C GLY A 180 3.71 5.73 -17.02
N THR A 181 4.23 6.36 -18.07
CA THR A 181 5.40 5.87 -18.82
C THR A 181 6.66 5.88 -17.96
N ARG A 182 6.88 6.94 -17.17
CA ARG A 182 7.99 7.04 -16.22
C ARG A 182 7.93 5.97 -15.14
N MET A 183 6.75 5.78 -14.53
CA MET A 183 6.56 4.74 -13.52
C MET A 183 6.76 3.35 -14.11
N HIS A 184 6.22 3.08 -15.30
CA HIS A 184 6.36 1.81 -15.98
C HIS A 184 7.82 1.46 -16.32
N THR A 185 8.56 2.42 -16.88
CA THR A 185 9.99 2.26 -17.18
C THR A 185 10.77 1.97 -15.90
N SER A 186 10.48 2.69 -14.82
CA SER A 186 11.11 2.48 -13.52
C SER A 186 10.82 1.07 -12.97
N LEU A 187 9.58 0.60 -13.06
CA LEU A 187 9.21 -0.76 -12.64
C LEU A 187 9.98 -1.83 -13.41
N GLN A 188 10.09 -1.72 -14.74
CA GLN A 188 10.85 -2.66 -15.57
C GLN A 188 12.33 -2.69 -15.16
N ASP A 189 12.93 -1.51 -15.00
CA ASP A 189 14.33 -1.37 -14.62
C ASP A 189 14.63 -1.99 -13.25
N LEU A 190 13.76 -1.75 -12.27
CA LEU A 190 13.86 -2.32 -10.93
C LEU A 190 13.68 -3.84 -10.96
N GLN A 191 12.67 -4.35 -11.66
CA GLN A 191 12.43 -5.79 -11.78
C GLN A 191 13.61 -6.54 -12.43
N ILE A 192 14.24 -5.95 -13.46
CA ILE A 192 15.45 -6.52 -14.08
C ILE A 192 16.60 -6.56 -13.07
N PHE A 193 16.77 -5.50 -12.27
CA PHE A 193 17.77 -5.47 -11.21
C PHE A 193 17.50 -6.57 -10.17
N MET A 194 16.25 -6.67 -9.69
CA MET A 194 15.86 -7.68 -8.70
C MET A 194 16.14 -9.11 -9.20
N SER A 195 15.79 -9.44 -10.45
CA SER A 195 16.10 -10.75 -11.04
C SER A 195 17.59 -11.08 -10.97
N LYS A 196 18.48 -10.12 -11.27
CA LYS A 196 19.94 -10.32 -11.18
C LYS A 196 20.43 -10.38 -9.73
N ALA A 197 19.88 -9.55 -8.85
CA ALA A 197 20.25 -9.52 -7.44
C ALA A 197 19.94 -10.85 -6.73
N ILE A 198 18.78 -11.43 -7.04
CA ILE A 198 18.34 -12.72 -6.50
C ILE A 198 19.31 -13.85 -6.88
N GLU A 199 19.82 -13.86 -8.12
CA GLU A 199 20.80 -14.87 -8.55
C GLU A 199 22.09 -14.85 -7.73
N VAL A 200 22.55 -13.65 -7.35
CA VAL A 200 23.76 -13.48 -6.54
C VAL A 200 23.50 -13.86 -5.09
N LEU A 201 22.40 -13.37 -4.49
CA LEU A 201 22.07 -13.64 -3.09
C LEU A 201 21.73 -15.12 -2.82
N LEU A 202 21.24 -15.86 -3.82
CA LEU A 202 21.02 -17.31 -3.74
C LEU A 202 22.26 -18.14 -4.12
N GLY A 203 23.40 -17.51 -4.42
CA GLY A 203 24.63 -18.20 -4.82
C GLY A 203 24.53 -18.95 -6.16
N ILE A 204 23.56 -18.62 -7.02
CA ILE A 204 23.33 -19.30 -8.30
C ILE A 204 24.40 -18.91 -9.32
N ARG A 205 24.89 -17.67 -9.26
CA ARG A 205 25.98 -17.19 -10.11
C ARG A 205 27.00 -16.41 -9.29
N GLN A 206 28.28 -16.66 -9.58
CA GLN A 206 29.35 -15.75 -9.19
C GLN A 206 29.45 -14.58 -10.18
N GLU A 207 29.92 -13.45 -9.67
CA GLU A 207 29.95 -12.07 -10.21
C GLU A 207 30.54 -11.86 -11.62
N LYS A 208 31.01 -12.92 -12.30
CA LYS A 208 31.84 -12.85 -13.51
C LYS A 208 31.09 -12.65 -14.84
N TYR A 209 29.75 -12.73 -14.90
CA TYR A 209 29.02 -12.78 -16.18
C TYR A 209 27.96 -11.68 -16.35
N ASP A 210 28.40 -10.43 -16.35
CA ASP A 210 27.57 -9.22 -16.47
C ASP A 210 26.79 -9.13 -17.81
N GLN A 211 27.23 -9.83 -18.86
CA GLN A 211 26.56 -9.89 -20.16
C GLN A 211 25.47 -10.97 -20.26
N THR A 212 25.36 -11.88 -19.29
CA THR A 212 24.34 -12.94 -19.39
C THR A 212 22.95 -12.41 -19.02
N PRO A 213 21.91 -12.78 -19.78
CA PRO A 213 20.54 -12.52 -19.38
C PRO A 213 20.25 -13.13 -18.00
N ALA A 214 19.37 -12.47 -17.24
CA ALA A 214 18.87 -13.02 -15.99
C ALA A 214 18.19 -14.38 -16.24
N LEU A 215 18.36 -15.32 -15.32
CA LEU A 215 17.76 -16.65 -15.29
C LEU A 215 16.30 -16.63 -14.86
N PHE A 216 15.90 -15.60 -14.12
CA PHE A 216 14.54 -15.44 -13.62
C PHE A 216 13.87 -14.22 -14.22
N ASP A 217 12.57 -14.35 -14.48
CA ASP A 217 11.70 -13.22 -14.82
C ASP A 217 10.68 -13.02 -13.69
N PRO A 218 10.18 -11.78 -13.49
CA PRO A 218 9.05 -11.54 -12.61
C PRO A 218 7.86 -12.45 -12.95
N GLU A 219 7.18 -12.94 -11.92
CA GLU A 219 5.97 -13.77 -12.06
C GLU A 219 4.85 -13.00 -12.78
N GLN A 220 4.74 -11.71 -12.48
CA GLN A 220 3.82 -10.77 -13.12
C GLN A 220 4.57 -9.78 -14.00
N VAL A 221 4.13 -9.67 -15.25
CA VAL A 221 4.70 -8.73 -16.22
C VAL A 221 3.62 -7.80 -16.72
N ARG A 222 3.95 -6.51 -16.76
CA ARG A 222 3.10 -5.49 -17.39
C ARG A 222 3.63 -5.18 -18.78
N SER A 223 2.76 -5.22 -19.79
CA SER A 223 3.15 -4.99 -21.19
C SER A 223 3.33 -3.51 -21.55
N LYS A 224 2.58 -2.61 -20.91
CA LYS A 224 2.60 -1.16 -21.12
C LYS A 224 2.09 -0.41 -19.89
N TYR A 225 2.28 0.91 -19.85
CA TYR A 225 2.00 1.72 -18.66
C TYR A 225 0.54 1.65 -18.16
N ASP A 226 -0.42 1.53 -19.07
CA ASP A 226 -1.87 1.54 -18.84
C ASP A 226 -2.51 0.13 -18.88
N ALA A 227 -1.71 -0.94 -18.75
CA ALA A 227 -2.19 -2.31 -18.72
C ALA A 227 -2.10 -2.92 -17.31
N LEU A 228 -3.03 -3.83 -16.99
CA LEU A 228 -2.90 -4.72 -15.83
C LEU A 228 -1.69 -5.65 -15.99
N PRO A 229 -1.00 -6.02 -14.90
CA PRO A 229 0.02 -7.06 -14.95
C PRO A 229 -0.63 -8.42 -15.28
N MET A 230 0.09 -9.24 -16.05
CA MET A 230 -0.34 -10.60 -16.40
C MET A 230 0.57 -11.64 -15.76
N HIS A 231 -0.04 -12.71 -15.25
CA HIS A 231 0.67 -13.87 -14.72
C HIS A 231 1.37 -14.66 -15.82
N ARG A 232 2.66 -14.93 -15.62
CA ARG A 232 3.43 -15.86 -16.43
C ARG A 232 3.07 -17.29 -16.05
N ALA A 233 2.62 -18.08 -17.02
CA ALA A 233 2.36 -19.49 -16.80
C ALA A 233 3.67 -20.30 -16.70
N ILE A 234 3.73 -21.17 -15.70
CA ILE A 234 4.72 -22.23 -15.57
C ILE A 234 4.29 -23.40 -16.46
N SER A 235 5.22 -23.89 -17.26
CA SER A 235 4.97 -24.96 -18.23
C SER A 235 5.99 -26.09 -18.04
N ALA A 236 5.97 -26.72 -16.87
CA ALA A 236 6.74 -27.92 -16.59
C ALA A 236 6.18 -29.10 -17.41
N ARG A 237 7.06 -29.75 -18.19
CA ARG A 237 6.79 -31.00 -18.89
C ARG A 237 7.05 -32.18 -17.94
N GLU A 238 6.52 -33.35 -18.27
CA GLU A 238 6.85 -34.60 -17.57
C GLU A 238 8.36 -34.75 -17.41
N GLY A 239 8.83 -35.07 -16.21
CA GLY A 239 10.26 -35.22 -15.90
C GLY A 239 10.99 -33.89 -15.61
N THR A 240 10.31 -32.75 -15.71
CA THR A 240 10.93 -31.43 -15.54
C THR A 240 10.37 -30.65 -14.35
N VAL A 241 11.13 -29.65 -13.93
CA VAL A 241 10.83 -28.77 -12.81
C VAL A 241 11.16 -27.32 -13.14
N GLN A 242 10.40 -26.37 -12.61
CA GLN A 242 10.65 -24.94 -12.76
C GLN A 242 10.69 -24.26 -11.40
N SER A 243 11.76 -23.52 -11.13
CA SER A 243 11.95 -22.83 -9.84
C SER A 243 11.12 -21.55 -9.76
N VAL A 244 10.58 -21.31 -8.56
CA VAL A 244 9.89 -20.09 -8.15
C VAL A 244 10.63 -19.53 -6.94
N VAL A 245 11.13 -18.30 -7.04
CA VAL A 245 11.77 -17.61 -5.92
C VAL A 245 10.83 -16.55 -5.38
N LEU A 246 10.64 -16.54 -4.07
CA LEU A 246 9.82 -15.57 -3.35
C LEU A 246 10.72 -14.68 -2.50
N PHE A 247 10.58 -13.37 -2.63
CA PHE A 247 11.26 -12.37 -1.82
C PHE A 247 10.29 -11.70 -0.86
N ASN A 248 10.61 -11.77 0.43
CA ASN A 248 9.89 -11.06 1.49
C ASN A 248 10.64 -9.78 1.85
N SER A 249 10.06 -8.62 1.56
CA SER A 249 10.64 -7.31 1.91
C SER A 249 10.22 -6.82 3.30
N LEU A 250 9.49 -7.64 4.07
CA LEU A 250 9.09 -7.35 5.44
C LEU A 250 10.06 -7.96 6.46
N GLU A 251 10.17 -7.27 7.57
CA GLU A 251 11.04 -7.52 8.71
C GLU A 251 10.58 -8.65 9.65
N GLN A 252 9.46 -9.31 9.33
CA GLN A 252 9.03 -10.56 9.97
C GLN A 252 9.03 -11.73 8.99
N THR A 253 9.22 -12.95 9.51
CA THR A 253 9.00 -14.19 8.75
C THR A 253 7.56 -14.23 8.25
N ARG A 254 7.39 -14.57 6.98
CA ARG A 254 6.12 -14.53 6.29
C ARG A 254 5.66 -15.94 5.94
N GLU A 255 4.60 -16.36 6.64
CA GLU A 255 3.83 -17.55 6.34
C GLU A 255 2.57 -17.14 5.57
N GLU A 256 2.43 -17.61 4.34
CA GLU A 256 1.36 -17.17 3.43
C GLU A 256 1.02 -18.27 2.41
N VAL A 257 -0.27 -18.40 2.07
CA VAL A 257 -0.69 -19.16 0.90
C VAL A 257 -0.41 -18.32 -0.35
N VAL A 258 0.55 -18.78 -1.14
CA VAL A 258 0.95 -18.12 -2.39
C VAL A 258 0.30 -18.79 -3.59
N MET A 259 0.27 -18.09 -4.73
CA MET A 259 -0.33 -18.57 -5.98
C MET A 259 0.59 -18.30 -7.16
N VAL A 260 0.71 -19.28 -8.05
CA VAL A 260 1.27 -19.09 -9.40
C VAL A 260 0.37 -19.76 -10.44
N VAL A 261 0.47 -19.29 -11.69
CA VAL A 261 -0.28 -19.87 -12.81
C VAL A 261 0.54 -20.98 -13.47
N VAL A 262 -0.10 -22.12 -13.73
CA VAL A 262 0.49 -23.27 -14.43
C VAL A 262 -0.35 -23.61 -15.66
N SER A 263 0.31 -24.09 -16.71
CA SER A 263 -0.36 -24.50 -17.96
C SER A 263 -1.08 -25.84 -17.82
N ARG A 264 -0.72 -26.66 -16.84
CA ARG A 264 -1.31 -27.99 -16.61
C ARG A 264 -1.57 -28.21 -15.12
N PRO A 265 -2.63 -28.95 -14.76
CA PRO A 265 -3.01 -29.14 -13.36
C PRO A 265 -2.25 -30.28 -12.66
N ASP A 266 -1.58 -31.14 -13.41
CA ASP A 266 -0.89 -32.35 -12.96
C ASP A 266 0.52 -32.08 -12.43
N VAL A 267 0.65 -31.10 -11.54
CA VAL A 267 1.93 -30.67 -10.97
C VAL A 267 2.00 -30.92 -9.47
N SER A 268 3.22 -30.99 -8.93
CA SER A 268 3.52 -31.04 -7.51
C SER A 268 4.41 -29.86 -7.11
N VAL A 269 4.34 -29.45 -5.84
CA VAL A 269 5.18 -28.40 -5.28
C VAL A 269 6.23 -29.03 -4.37
N LEU A 270 7.48 -28.62 -4.51
CA LEU A 270 8.58 -28.97 -3.63
C LEU A 270 9.14 -27.72 -2.95
N ASP A 271 9.56 -27.85 -1.69
CA ASP A 271 10.30 -26.80 -1.00
C ASP A 271 11.79 -26.77 -1.39
N SER A 272 12.57 -25.88 -0.75
CA SER A 272 14.00 -25.74 -1.03
C SER A 272 14.83 -27.00 -0.72
N ASN A 273 14.28 -27.89 0.11
CA ASN A 273 14.89 -29.16 0.50
C ASN A 273 14.33 -30.34 -0.32
N TRP A 274 13.58 -30.07 -1.38
CA TRP A 274 12.98 -31.08 -2.25
C TRP A 274 11.96 -31.97 -1.54
N THR A 275 11.36 -31.46 -0.46
CA THR A 275 10.27 -32.13 0.24
C THR A 275 8.94 -31.72 -0.37
N CYS A 276 8.03 -32.69 -0.54
CA CYS A 276 6.71 -32.45 -1.10
C CYS A 276 5.89 -31.50 -0.21
N VAL A 277 5.32 -30.46 -0.82
CA VAL A 277 4.46 -29.50 -0.13
C VAL A 277 3.01 -29.74 -0.55
N GLN A 278 2.11 -29.81 0.43
CA GLN A 278 0.67 -29.89 0.16
C GLN A 278 0.23 -28.68 -0.64
N SER A 279 -0.49 -28.95 -1.74
CA SER A 279 -0.92 -27.93 -2.68
C SER A 279 -2.32 -28.24 -3.21
N GLN A 280 -3.00 -27.18 -3.65
CA GLN A 280 -4.26 -27.30 -4.38
C GLN A 280 -4.12 -26.66 -5.76
N VAL A 281 -4.96 -27.10 -6.69
CA VAL A 281 -5.10 -26.49 -8.01
C VAL A 281 -6.54 -26.09 -8.26
N SER A 282 -6.74 -24.87 -8.74
CA SER A 282 -8.04 -24.28 -9.13
C SER A 282 -7.96 -23.74 -10.55
N PRO A 283 -9.06 -23.66 -11.31
CA PRO A 283 -9.01 -23.06 -12.63
C PRO A 283 -8.66 -21.57 -12.53
N GLU A 284 -7.94 -21.06 -13.53
CA GLU A 284 -7.76 -19.62 -13.69
C GLU A 284 -9.02 -19.02 -14.32
N LEU A 285 -9.53 -17.98 -13.66
CA LEU A 285 -10.74 -17.27 -14.03
C LEU A 285 -10.40 -16.07 -14.93
N GLN A 286 -11.36 -15.65 -15.76
CA GLN A 286 -11.30 -14.41 -16.53
C GLN A 286 -12.63 -13.65 -16.42
N HIS A 287 -12.56 -12.33 -16.54
CA HIS A 287 -13.65 -11.39 -16.33
C HIS A 287 -14.57 -11.27 -17.55
N ASP A 288 -15.19 -12.39 -17.94
CA ASP A 288 -16.05 -12.48 -19.12
C ASP A 288 -17.28 -13.36 -18.81
N GLU A 289 -18.45 -12.93 -19.28
CA GLU A 289 -19.73 -13.62 -19.03
C GLU A 289 -19.81 -14.98 -19.74
N SER A 290 -19.30 -15.04 -20.97
CA SER A 290 -19.45 -16.17 -21.88
C SER A 290 -18.36 -17.22 -21.67
N LYS A 291 -17.16 -16.78 -21.31
CA LYS A 291 -15.98 -17.61 -21.12
C LYS A 291 -15.38 -17.28 -19.77
N ILE A 292 -15.72 -18.04 -18.73
CA ILE A 292 -15.24 -17.74 -17.37
C ILE A 292 -13.81 -18.25 -17.13
N PHE A 293 -13.34 -19.23 -17.90
CA PHE A 293 -12.04 -19.87 -17.69
C PHE A 293 -11.06 -19.57 -18.83
N THR A 294 -9.80 -19.33 -18.48
CA THR A 294 -8.73 -19.12 -19.47
C THR A 294 -8.23 -20.43 -20.09
N GLY A 295 -8.42 -21.55 -19.39
CA GLY A 295 -7.83 -22.85 -19.70
C GLY A 295 -6.49 -23.12 -18.99
N ARG A 296 -5.95 -22.15 -18.25
CA ARG A 296 -4.81 -22.34 -17.34
C ARG A 296 -5.31 -22.62 -15.92
N HIS A 297 -4.38 -22.89 -15.01
CA HIS A 297 -4.70 -23.26 -13.63
C HIS A 297 -3.89 -22.43 -12.64
N ARG A 298 -4.44 -22.19 -11.46
CA ARG A 298 -3.79 -21.53 -10.32
C ARG A 298 -3.42 -22.59 -9.30
N ILE A 299 -2.13 -22.79 -9.06
CA ILE A 299 -1.64 -23.64 -7.98
C ILE A 299 -1.42 -22.81 -6.73
N HIS A 300 -1.89 -23.31 -5.58
CA HIS A 300 -1.71 -22.64 -4.30
C HIS A 300 -1.05 -23.59 -3.29
N TRP A 301 -0.13 -23.05 -2.50
CA TRP A 301 0.53 -23.76 -1.41
C TRP A 301 0.92 -22.79 -0.31
N LYS A 302 1.11 -23.30 0.91
CA LYS A 302 1.67 -22.52 2.01
C LYS A 302 3.18 -22.37 1.83
N ALA A 303 3.66 -21.14 1.77
CA ALA A 303 5.07 -20.80 1.75
C ALA A 303 5.52 -20.17 3.09
N SER A 304 6.76 -20.43 3.46
CA SER A 304 7.46 -19.85 4.61
C SER A 304 8.70 -19.11 4.08
N ILE A 305 8.70 -17.78 4.18
CA ILE A 305 9.78 -16.94 3.64
C ILE A 305 10.45 -16.19 4.80
N PRO A 306 11.79 -16.26 4.95
CA PRO A 306 12.50 -15.54 6.00
C PRO A 306 12.26 -14.02 5.96
N ALA A 307 12.41 -13.38 7.11
CA ALA A 307 12.34 -11.93 7.23
C ALA A 307 13.43 -11.25 6.37
N MET A 308 13.04 -10.28 5.53
CA MET A 308 13.88 -9.62 4.52
C MET A 308 14.60 -10.60 3.56
N GLY A 309 14.11 -11.83 3.44
CA GLY A 309 14.82 -12.95 2.84
C GLY A 309 14.19 -13.52 1.57
N LEU A 310 14.90 -14.49 0.97
CA LEU A 310 14.50 -15.22 -0.23
C LEU A 310 14.28 -16.69 0.10
N GLN A 311 13.24 -17.27 -0.50
CA GLN A 311 12.97 -18.71 -0.44
C GLN A 311 12.66 -19.26 -1.82
N THR A 312 13.25 -20.41 -2.16
CA THR A 312 12.99 -21.11 -3.43
C THR A 312 12.02 -22.27 -3.23
N TYR A 313 11.04 -22.35 -4.13
CA TYR A 313 10.14 -23.48 -4.33
C TYR A 313 10.28 -24.01 -5.75
N TYR A 314 9.77 -25.21 -5.99
CA TYR A 314 9.85 -25.87 -7.28
C TYR A 314 8.50 -26.43 -7.70
N ILE A 315 8.09 -26.13 -8.92
CA ILE A 315 6.87 -26.69 -9.53
C ILE A 315 7.32 -27.79 -10.50
N ALA A 316 7.04 -29.04 -10.15
CA ALA A 316 7.48 -30.22 -10.87
C ALA A 316 6.30 -30.95 -11.53
N ASN A 317 6.55 -31.60 -12.65
CA ASN A 317 5.64 -32.60 -13.23
C ASN A 317 6.37 -33.95 -13.32
N GLY A 318 5.77 -35.01 -12.76
CA GLY A 318 6.36 -36.35 -12.75
C GLY A 318 7.41 -36.60 -11.67
N PHE A 319 7.43 -35.84 -10.56
CA PHE A 319 8.34 -36.12 -9.45
C PHE A 319 7.86 -37.33 -8.64
N ALA A 320 8.63 -38.43 -8.69
CA ALA A 320 8.29 -39.67 -8.02
C ALA A 320 8.20 -39.49 -6.49
N GLY A 321 7.14 -40.02 -5.88
CA GLY A 321 6.92 -39.98 -4.44
C GLY A 321 6.19 -38.74 -3.90
N CYS A 322 5.88 -37.74 -4.74
CA CYS A 322 5.03 -36.62 -4.34
C CYS A 322 3.59 -36.77 -4.83
N GLU A 323 2.63 -36.42 -3.96
CA GLU A 323 1.25 -36.23 -4.38
C GLU A 323 1.12 -35.03 -5.33
N LYS A 324 0.27 -35.16 -6.36
CA LYS A 324 -0.11 -34.04 -7.23
C LYS A 324 -0.98 -33.05 -6.47
N ALA A 325 -0.99 -31.80 -6.91
CA ALA A 325 -1.85 -30.76 -6.37
C ALA A 325 -3.32 -31.20 -6.40
N LYS A 326 -4.02 -31.06 -5.28
CA LYS A 326 -5.41 -31.53 -5.15
C LYS A 326 -6.35 -30.61 -5.92
N PRO A 327 -7.13 -31.09 -6.91
CA PRO A 327 -8.08 -30.26 -7.62
C PRO A 327 -9.18 -29.75 -6.70
N ALA A 328 -9.51 -28.46 -6.80
CA ALA A 328 -10.65 -27.88 -6.11
C ALA A 328 -11.97 -28.46 -6.68
N LYS A 329 -12.99 -28.55 -5.81
CA LYS A 329 -14.36 -28.84 -6.24
C LYS A 329 -15.01 -27.54 -6.70
N LEU A 330 -15.76 -27.60 -7.80
CA LEU A 330 -16.41 -26.42 -8.38
C LEU A 330 -17.93 -26.51 -8.23
N LYS A 331 -18.55 -25.42 -7.82
CA LYS A 331 -20.02 -25.27 -7.85
C LYS A 331 -20.40 -24.09 -8.70
N PHE A 332 -21.49 -24.23 -9.46
CA PHE A 332 -21.92 -23.25 -10.44
C PHE A 332 -23.36 -22.79 -10.25
N PHE A 333 -23.57 -21.50 -10.46
CA PHE A 333 -24.88 -20.93 -10.72
C PHE A 333 -24.82 -20.07 -11.99
N SER A 334 -25.69 -20.37 -12.95
CA SER A 334 -25.95 -19.53 -14.12
C SER A 334 -27.37 -19.78 -14.59
N LYS A 335 -28.08 -18.71 -14.96
CA LYS A 335 -29.44 -18.79 -15.55
C LYS A 335 -29.43 -18.84 -17.08
N LEU A 336 -28.35 -18.41 -17.73
CA LEU A 336 -28.32 -18.12 -19.18
C LEU A 336 -27.37 -19.03 -19.97
N SER A 337 -26.36 -19.64 -19.34
CA SER A 337 -25.40 -20.52 -19.99
C SER A 337 -25.05 -21.75 -19.13
N SER A 338 -24.82 -22.91 -19.77
CA SER A 338 -24.20 -24.05 -19.08
C SER A 338 -22.69 -23.81 -19.01
N ILE A 339 -22.20 -23.39 -17.84
CA ILE A 339 -20.76 -23.32 -17.59
C ILE A 339 -20.16 -24.73 -17.77
N LEU A 340 -19.25 -24.89 -18.73
CA LEU A 340 -18.58 -26.16 -19.01
C LEU A 340 -17.68 -26.54 -17.84
N CYS A 341 -17.87 -27.75 -17.31
CA CYS A 341 -16.96 -28.32 -16.33
C CYS A 341 -15.65 -28.73 -17.01
N LEU A 342 -14.53 -28.14 -16.58
CA LEU A 342 -13.21 -28.48 -17.09
C LEU A 342 -12.65 -29.68 -16.32
N ALA A 343 -12.15 -30.70 -17.02
CA ALA A 343 -11.29 -31.69 -16.39
C ALA A 343 -10.01 -31.01 -15.85
N PRO A 344 -9.47 -31.40 -14.69
CA PRO A 344 -9.82 -32.56 -13.85
C PRO A 344 -10.79 -32.23 -12.69
N TYR A 345 -11.52 -31.12 -12.75
CA TYR A 345 -12.33 -30.66 -11.63
C TYR A 345 -13.66 -31.42 -11.53
N ALA A 346 -14.08 -31.69 -10.29
CA ALA A 346 -15.43 -32.19 -10.02
C ALA A 346 -16.38 -31.01 -9.89
N CYS A 347 -17.48 -31.03 -10.66
CA CYS A 347 -18.41 -29.90 -10.76
C CYS A 347 -19.82 -30.28 -10.34
N SER A 348 -20.51 -29.38 -9.62
CA SER A 348 -21.93 -29.50 -9.32
C SER A 348 -22.66 -28.17 -9.51
N LYS A 349 -24.00 -28.20 -9.50
CA LYS A 349 -24.82 -26.98 -9.47
C LYS A 349 -25.05 -26.53 -8.03
N VAL A 350 -25.33 -25.25 -7.85
CA VAL A 350 -25.82 -24.69 -6.59
C VAL A 350 -27.33 -24.93 -6.50
N GLU A 351 -27.79 -25.55 -5.41
CA GLU A 351 -29.19 -25.99 -5.23
C GLU A 351 -30.03 -25.06 -4.35
N GLY A 352 -29.41 -24.07 -3.69
CA GLY A 352 -30.08 -23.15 -2.76
C GLY A 352 -30.00 -21.68 -3.17
N ASP A 353 -30.69 -20.83 -2.41
CA ASP A 353 -30.67 -19.37 -2.56
C ASP A 353 -29.40 -18.73 -1.98
N THR A 354 -28.65 -19.46 -1.15
CA THR A 354 -27.38 -19.03 -0.57
C THR A 354 -26.29 -20.08 -0.79
N VAL A 355 -25.04 -19.63 -0.76
CA VAL A 355 -23.86 -20.50 -0.79
C VAL A 355 -22.86 -20.04 0.27
N GLU A 356 -22.06 -20.98 0.78
CA GLU A 356 -21.08 -20.71 1.81
C GLU A 356 -19.68 -21.12 1.38
N ILE A 357 -18.69 -20.33 1.79
CA ILE A 357 -17.29 -20.77 1.88
C ILE A 357 -16.84 -20.73 3.33
N VAL A 358 -15.98 -21.67 3.70
CA VAL A 358 -15.56 -21.91 5.09
C VAL A 358 -14.05 -22.06 5.22
N ASN A 359 -13.52 -21.45 6.28
CA ASN A 359 -12.18 -21.72 6.78
C ASN A 359 -12.23 -22.07 8.28
N ARG A 360 -11.05 -22.17 8.91
CA ARG A 360 -10.93 -22.49 10.35
C ARG A 360 -11.54 -21.45 11.29
N HIS A 361 -11.73 -20.21 10.86
CA HIS A 361 -12.14 -19.10 11.72
C HIS A 361 -13.52 -18.54 11.40
N GLN A 362 -13.96 -18.65 10.14
CA GLN A 362 -15.17 -17.99 9.67
C GLN A 362 -15.87 -18.77 8.55
N VAL A 363 -17.17 -18.54 8.44
CA VAL A 363 -18.06 -18.95 7.34
C VAL A 363 -18.61 -17.67 6.71
N LEU A 364 -18.53 -17.58 5.40
CA LEU A 364 -19.05 -16.44 4.64
C LEU A 364 -20.25 -16.94 3.84
N THR A 365 -21.39 -16.26 3.95
CA THR A 365 -22.61 -16.60 3.24
C THR A 365 -22.88 -15.57 2.14
N PHE A 366 -23.20 -16.06 0.95
CA PHE A 366 -23.45 -15.25 -0.25
C PHE A 366 -24.85 -15.47 -0.77
N ASP A 367 -25.45 -14.40 -1.28
CA ASP A 367 -26.68 -14.47 -2.06
C ASP A 367 -26.39 -15.06 -3.44
N VAL A 368 -26.99 -16.18 -3.81
CA VAL A 368 -26.72 -16.83 -5.09
C VAL A 368 -27.32 -16.04 -6.26
N LYS A 369 -28.44 -15.34 -6.03
CA LYS A 369 -29.16 -14.60 -7.07
C LYS A 369 -28.44 -13.33 -7.50
N HIS A 370 -27.69 -12.69 -6.61
CA HIS A 370 -26.98 -11.44 -6.86
C HIS A 370 -25.44 -11.62 -6.82
N GLY A 371 -24.97 -12.73 -6.25
CA GLY A 371 -23.56 -13.04 -6.10
C GLY A 371 -22.84 -12.23 -5.02
N LEU A 372 -23.56 -11.58 -4.09
CA LEU A 372 -23.01 -10.64 -3.11
C LEU A 372 -22.86 -11.26 -1.72
N LEU A 373 -21.88 -10.79 -0.94
CA LEU A 373 -21.71 -11.18 0.46
C LEU A 373 -22.90 -10.68 1.31
N GLN A 374 -23.44 -11.54 2.17
CA GLN A 374 -24.52 -11.18 3.09
C GLN A 374 -24.09 -11.18 4.56
N LYS A 375 -23.18 -12.09 4.92
CA LYS A 375 -22.95 -12.44 6.32
C LYS A 375 -21.59 -13.06 6.55
N VAL A 376 -21.01 -12.76 7.71
CA VAL A 376 -19.81 -13.43 8.21
C VAL A 376 -20.12 -14.03 9.59
N ILE A 377 -19.94 -15.34 9.71
CA ILE A 377 -20.14 -16.10 10.94
C ILE A 377 -18.78 -16.57 11.44
N HIS A 378 -18.34 -16.08 12.58
CA HIS A 378 -17.14 -16.58 13.23
C HIS A 378 -17.42 -17.90 13.93
N LYS A 379 -16.42 -18.79 13.95
CA LYS A 379 -16.54 -20.12 14.58
C LYS A 379 -16.71 -20.06 16.11
N ASN A 380 -16.44 -18.93 16.75
CA ASN A 380 -16.73 -18.69 18.16
C ASN A 380 -18.21 -18.32 18.44
N GLY A 381 -19.08 -18.38 17.42
CA GLY A 381 -20.51 -18.09 17.54
C GLY A 381 -20.87 -16.63 17.34
N LEU A 382 -19.89 -15.71 17.24
CA LEU A 382 -20.15 -14.33 16.87
C LEU A 382 -20.59 -14.26 15.40
N GLN A 383 -21.70 -13.60 15.18
CA GLN A 383 -22.26 -13.35 13.87
C GLN A 383 -22.20 -11.85 13.62
N ASN A 384 -21.60 -11.45 12.51
CA ASN A 384 -21.63 -10.08 12.03
C ASN A 384 -22.43 -10.04 10.72
N VAL A 385 -23.42 -9.17 10.66
CA VAL A 385 -24.10 -8.87 9.39
C VAL A 385 -23.13 -8.04 8.56
N VAL A 386 -22.87 -8.45 7.32
CA VAL A 386 -22.00 -7.71 6.38
C VAL A 386 -22.64 -7.83 5.01
N VAL A 387 -23.64 -7.00 4.75
CA VAL A 387 -24.35 -6.98 3.46
C VAL A 387 -23.58 -6.07 2.51
N GLU A 388 -23.03 -6.67 1.47
CA GLU A 388 -22.38 -5.99 0.37
C GLU A 388 -23.42 -5.38 -0.58
N GLU A 389 -23.19 -4.14 -0.98
CA GLU A 389 -23.96 -3.44 -2.01
C GLU A 389 -23.00 -2.72 -2.97
N ILE A 390 -23.15 -2.98 -4.27
CA ILE A 390 -22.45 -2.26 -5.33
C ILE A 390 -23.43 -1.28 -5.96
N ALA A 391 -23.04 0.00 -6.03
CA ALA A 391 -23.92 1.08 -6.44
C ALA A 391 -23.19 2.14 -7.29
N LEU A 392 -23.96 2.97 -7.99
CA LEU A 392 -23.45 4.11 -8.75
C LEU A 392 -24.06 5.42 -8.24
N TYR A 393 -23.23 6.44 -8.08
CA TYR A 393 -23.69 7.83 -8.09
C TYR A 393 -23.85 8.31 -9.54
N SER A 394 -24.88 9.11 -9.79
CA SER A 394 -24.84 10.08 -10.89
C SER A 394 -24.10 11.32 -10.39
N SER A 395 -23.22 11.91 -11.19
CA SER A 395 -22.46 13.09 -10.75
C SER A 395 -22.21 14.09 -11.86
N SER A 396 -22.24 15.37 -11.50
CA SER A 396 -21.85 16.51 -12.34
C SER A 396 -20.45 17.06 -12.01
N GLY A 397 -19.65 16.29 -11.25
CA GLY A 397 -18.30 16.67 -10.84
C GLY A 397 -17.26 16.60 -11.97
N GLY A 398 -16.00 16.78 -11.58
CA GLY A 398 -14.83 16.68 -12.47
C GLY A 398 -13.66 16.04 -11.73
N ALA A 399 -12.42 16.24 -12.17
CA ALA A 399 -11.27 15.55 -11.58
C ALA A 399 -11.04 15.86 -10.08
N TYR A 400 -11.39 17.05 -9.61
CA TYR A 400 -11.23 17.49 -8.23
C TYR A 400 -12.51 17.31 -7.43
N LEU A 401 -13.63 17.79 -7.98
CA LEU A 401 -14.89 17.91 -7.25
C LEU A 401 -15.71 16.62 -7.35
N PHE A 402 -16.27 16.21 -6.22
CA PHE A 402 -17.33 15.21 -6.17
C PHE A 402 -18.67 15.92 -5.97
N LEU A 403 -19.52 15.92 -6.99
CA LEU A 403 -20.82 16.60 -6.98
C LEU A 403 -21.93 15.59 -7.32
N PRO A 404 -22.35 14.74 -6.37
CA PRO A 404 -23.35 13.72 -6.63
C PRO A 404 -24.76 14.30 -6.75
N ASP A 405 -25.54 13.76 -7.69
CA ASP A 405 -26.95 14.09 -7.90
C ASP A 405 -27.82 13.18 -7.00
N GLY A 406 -27.64 13.29 -5.68
CA GLY A 406 -28.35 12.50 -4.67
C GLY A 406 -27.64 11.20 -4.25
N ASP A 407 -28.39 10.27 -3.65
CA ASP A 407 -27.86 9.02 -3.12
C ASP A 407 -27.53 8.01 -4.24
N ALA A 408 -26.46 7.23 -4.04
CA ALA A 408 -26.08 6.15 -4.96
C ALA A 408 -27.17 5.06 -5.06
N GLN A 409 -27.36 4.55 -6.28
CA GLN A 409 -28.36 3.54 -6.61
C GLN A 409 -27.71 2.17 -6.83
N PRO A 410 -28.23 1.09 -6.20
CA PRO A 410 -27.72 -0.27 -6.40
C PRO A 410 -27.86 -0.72 -7.86
N ILE A 411 -26.86 -1.41 -8.38
CA ILE A 411 -26.81 -1.78 -9.80
C ILE A 411 -26.98 -3.28 -10.11
N ILE A 412 -26.81 -4.12 -9.09
CA ILE A 412 -26.82 -5.58 -9.24
C ILE A 412 -28.26 -6.07 -9.29
N LYS A 413 -28.58 -6.86 -10.33
CA LYS A 413 -29.90 -7.47 -10.54
C LYS A 413 -29.84 -8.97 -10.33
N SER A 414 -30.99 -9.60 -10.07
CA SER A 414 -31.07 -11.06 -9.98
C SER A 414 -30.64 -11.74 -11.28
N GLY A 415 -29.67 -12.64 -11.19
CA GLY A 415 -29.04 -13.35 -12.30
C GLY A 415 -27.52 -13.21 -12.24
N GLY A 416 -26.86 -13.51 -13.36
CA GLY A 416 -25.40 -13.51 -13.46
C GLY A 416 -24.82 -14.90 -13.26
N ASN A 417 -23.50 -14.96 -13.19
CA ASN A 417 -22.73 -16.20 -13.07
C ASN A 417 -21.96 -16.22 -11.75
N LEU A 418 -22.04 -17.34 -11.04
CA LEU A 418 -21.31 -17.59 -9.81
C LEU A 418 -20.48 -18.87 -9.97
N VAL A 419 -19.20 -18.79 -9.62
CA VAL A 419 -18.29 -19.94 -9.53
C VAL A 419 -17.75 -20.02 -8.11
N ILE A 420 -17.98 -21.15 -7.45
CA ILE A 420 -17.42 -21.43 -6.12
C ILE A 420 -16.33 -22.47 -6.29
N SER A 421 -15.12 -22.16 -5.82
CA SER A 421 -13.99 -23.08 -5.79
C SER A 421 -13.71 -23.50 -4.35
N GLU A 422 -13.90 -24.78 -4.05
CA GLU A 422 -13.69 -25.36 -2.72
C GLU A 422 -12.41 -26.22 -2.73
N GLY A 423 -11.33 -25.66 -2.20
CA GLY A 423 -10.06 -26.37 -2.04
C GLY A 423 -9.61 -26.49 -0.58
N PRO A 424 -8.58 -27.33 -0.31
CA PRO A 424 -8.08 -27.55 1.04
C PRO A 424 -7.29 -26.37 1.63
N VAL A 425 -6.67 -25.51 0.82
CA VAL A 425 -5.86 -24.36 1.30
C VAL A 425 -6.49 -22.99 1.03
N MET A 426 -7.42 -22.87 0.08
CA MET A 426 -8.20 -21.66 -0.16
C MET A 426 -9.57 -22.02 -0.74
N GLN A 427 -10.58 -21.23 -0.39
CA GLN A 427 -11.90 -21.24 -1.02
C GLN A 427 -12.23 -19.87 -1.60
N GLU A 428 -12.93 -19.84 -2.74
CA GLU A 428 -13.24 -18.63 -3.49
C GLU A 428 -14.69 -18.63 -3.98
N VAL A 429 -15.35 -17.48 -3.91
CA VAL A 429 -16.58 -17.18 -4.64
C VAL A 429 -16.27 -16.09 -5.67
N TYR A 430 -16.35 -16.45 -6.95
CA TYR A 430 -16.24 -15.53 -8.07
C TYR A 430 -17.64 -15.22 -8.63
N SER A 431 -17.95 -13.94 -8.77
CA SER A 431 -19.21 -13.43 -9.29
C SER A 431 -18.98 -12.55 -10.51
N TYR A 432 -19.65 -12.89 -11.60
CA TYR A 432 -19.89 -12.00 -12.73
C TYR A 432 -21.38 -11.58 -12.67
N PRO A 433 -21.70 -10.47 -11.99
CA PRO A 433 -23.08 -10.12 -11.69
C PRO A 433 -23.84 -9.62 -12.91
N LYS A 434 -25.16 -9.86 -12.93
CA LYS A 434 -26.05 -9.25 -13.92
C LYS A 434 -26.37 -7.81 -13.52
N THR A 435 -26.35 -6.91 -14.49
CA THR A 435 -26.73 -5.50 -14.32
C THR A 435 -27.75 -5.07 -15.38
N SER A 436 -28.08 -3.78 -15.46
CA SER A 436 -28.87 -3.22 -16.57
C SER A 436 -28.10 -3.11 -17.88
N TRP A 437 -26.77 -3.20 -17.84
CA TRP A 437 -25.90 -3.03 -19.01
C TRP A 437 -25.53 -4.39 -19.60
N GLU A 438 -25.25 -4.40 -20.91
CA GLU A 438 -24.78 -5.60 -21.61
C GLU A 438 -23.47 -6.11 -21.01
N LYS A 439 -22.51 -5.21 -20.78
CA LYS A 439 -21.30 -5.50 -20.03
C LYS A 439 -21.41 -4.91 -18.63
N THR A 440 -21.24 -5.75 -17.60
CA THR A 440 -21.20 -5.27 -16.22
C THR A 440 -19.96 -4.38 -16.00
N PRO A 441 -20.07 -3.24 -15.29
CA PRO A 441 -18.91 -2.40 -14.95
C PRO A 441 -18.00 -3.05 -13.91
N VAL A 442 -18.42 -4.16 -13.30
CA VAL A 442 -17.66 -4.82 -12.24
C VAL A 442 -17.96 -6.31 -12.16
N SER A 443 -16.90 -7.10 -11.97
CA SER A 443 -16.96 -8.48 -11.47
C SER A 443 -16.07 -8.60 -10.24
N HIS A 444 -16.26 -9.63 -9.41
CA HIS A 444 -15.52 -9.69 -8.15
C HIS A 444 -15.29 -11.09 -7.62
N SER A 445 -14.20 -11.27 -6.86
CA SER A 445 -13.84 -12.51 -6.17
C SER A 445 -13.77 -12.29 -4.66
N THR A 446 -14.25 -13.24 -3.87
CA THR A 446 -14.09 -13.25 -2.42
C THR A 446 -13.38 -14.53 -2.00
N ARG A 447 -12.23 -14.43 -1.33
CA ARG A 447 -11.37 -15.55 -0.96
C ARG A 447 -11.13 -15.62 0.54
N ILE A 448 -11.05 -16.85 1.05
CA ILE A 448 -10.59 -17.14 2.41
C ILE A 448 -9.58 -18.29 2.37
N TYR A 449 -8.65 -18.26 3.31
CA TYR A 449 -7.51 -19.17 3.32
C TYR A 449 -7.55 -20.12 4.52
N ASN A 450 -6.95 -21.30 4.31
CA ASN A 450 -6.68 -22.34 5.28
C ASN A 450 -5.17 -22.63 5.32
N GLY A 451 -4.36 -21.60 5.55
CA GLY A 451 -2.90 -21.67 5.61
C GLY A 451 -2.36 -22.22 6.94
N GLY A 452 -3.21 -22.43 7.94
CA GLY A 452 -2.80 -23.01 9.22
C GLY A 452 -2.07 -21.99 10.10
N ASN A 453 -2.86 -21.08 10.67
CA ASN A 453 -2.46 -19.93 11.50
C ASN A 453 -1.64 -18.86 10.76
N THR A 454 -1.85 -18.73 9.44
CA THR A 454 -1.33 -17.59 8.67
C THR A 454 -2.15 -16.34 8.93
N VAL A 455 -1.61 -15.14 8.67
CA VAL A 455 -2.39 -13.88 8.76
C VAL A 455 -3.62 -13.92 7.84
N GLN A 456 -3.49 -14.54 6.65
CA GLN A 456 -4.58 -14.75 5.70
C GLN A 456 -5.76 -15.57 6.25
N ASP A 457 -5.57 -16.36 7.31
CA ASP A 457 -6.64 -17.17 7.89
C ASP A 457 -7.69 -16.30 8.61
N PHE A 458 -7.32 -15.07 8.98
CA PHE A 458 -8.12 -14.14 9.77
C PHE A 458 -8.76 -13.00 8.96
N LEU A 459 -8.49 -12.92 7.66
CA LEU A 459 -9.02 -11.90 6.76
C LEU A 459 -9.88 -12.49 5.67
N ILE A 460 -10.67 -11.63 5.02
CA ILE A 460 -11.39 -11.91 3.78
C ILE A 460 -10.70 -11.10 2.69
N GLU A 461 -10.16 -11.76 1.67
CA GLU A 461 -9.62 -11.06 0.49
C GLU A 461 -10.76 -10.85 -0.50
N LYS A 462 -11.00 -9.58 -0.85
CA LYS A 462 -12.05 -9.16 -1.77
C LYS A 462 -11.41 -8.42 -2.93
N GLU A 463 -11.62 -8.91 -4.14
CA GLU A 463 -11.10 -8.31 -5.36
C GLU A 463 -12.25 -7.84 -6.23
N TYR A 464 -12.28 -6.56 -6.60
CA TYR A 464 -13.17 -5.99 -7.61
C TYR A 464 -12.39 -5.72 -8.88
N HIS A 465 -12.79 -6.35 -9.97
CA HIS A 465 -12.33 -6.02 -11.32
C HIS A 465 -13.26 -4.97 -11.91
N VAL A 466 -12.77 -3.75 -12.04
CA VAL A 466 -13.54 -2.57 -12.44
C VAL A 466 -13.28 -2.23 -13.91
N GLU A 467 -14.36 -2.12 -14.67
CA GLU A 467 -14.40 -1.80 -16.09
C GLU A 467 -15.40 -0.65 -16.37
N LEU A 468 -15.15 0.51 -15.76
CA LEU A 468 -15.98 1.71 -15.93
C LEU A 468 -15.69 2.42 -17.26
N LEU A 469 -15.93 1.73 -18.38
CA LEU A 469 -15.53 2.12 -19.72
C LEU A 469 -16.72 2.42 -20.64
N GLY A 470 -16.57 3.42 -21.51
CA GLY A 470 -17.58 3.72 -22.54
C GLY A 470 -18.65 4.72 -22.09
N LYS A 471 -19.58 5.02 -23.00
CA LYS A 471 -20.55 6.12 -22.83
C LYS A 471 -21.64 5.81 -21.81
N ASP A 472 -21.93 4.53 -21.58
CA ASP A 472 -22.95 4.06 -20.64
C ASP A 472 -22.66 4.42 -19.18
N PHE A 473 -21.37 4.67 -18.87
CA PHE A 473 -20.90 5.06 -17.54
C PHE A 473 -20.41 6.50 -17.49
N ASN A 474 -20.74 7.34 -18.47
CA ASN A 474 -20.50 8.77 -18.38
C ASN A 474 -21.28 9.37 -17.19
N ASP A 475 -20.63 10.27 -16.46
CA ASP A 475 -21.20 10.97 -15.31
C ASP A 475 -21.66 9.99 -14.21
N ARG A 476 -20.81 9.00 -13.95
CA ARG A 476 -21.02 7.94 -12.96
C ARG A 476 -19.81 7.71 -12.08
N GLU A 477 -20.06 7.43 -10.81
CA GLU A 477 -19.03 7.07 -9.82
C GLU A 477 -19.41 5.75 -9.13
N LEU A 478 -18.59 4.72 -9.32
CA LEU A 478 -18.82 3.36 -8.84
C LEU A 478 -18.35 3.23 -7.40
N ILE A 479 -19.22 2.74 -6.53
CA ILE A 479 -18.90 2.48 -5.12
C ILE A 479 -19.18 1.04 -4.75
N VAL A 480 -18.52 0.61 -3.68
CA VAL A 480 -18.99 -0.51 -2.87
C VAL A 480 -19.29 -0.03 -1.45
N ARG A 481 -20.33 -0.61 -0.87
CA ARG A 481 -20.83 -0.29 0.45
C ARG A 481 -21.02 -1.56 1.25
N TYR A 482 -20.45 -1.60 2.45
CA TYR A 482 -20.66 -2.66 3.42
C TYR A 482 -21.61 -2.17 4.49
N LYS A 483 -22.79 -2.81 4.57
CA LYS A 483 -23.80 -2.52 5.58
C LYS A 483 -23.66 -3.54 6.70
N THR A 484 -23.29 -3.06 7.88
CA THR A 484 -23.04 -3.88 9.07
C THR A 484 -24.01 -3.57 10.19
N ASP A 485 -24.06 -4.47 11.17
CA ASP A 485 -24.75 -4.28 12.46
C ASP A 485 -23.90 -3.51 13.50
N THR A 486 -22.79 -2.90 13.06
CA THR A 486 -21.92 -2.10 13.93
C THR A 486 -22.59 -0.79 14.30
N ASN A 487 -22.92 -0.61 15.59
CA ASN A 487 -23.39 0.67 16.12
C ASN A 487 -22.21 1.65 16.30
N ASN A 488 -21.85 2.33 15.21
CA ASN A 488 -20.76 3.30 15.16
C ASN A 488 -21.23 4.76 15.30
N LYS A 489 -22.54 5.02 15.41
CA LYS A 489 -23.15 6.37 15.41
C LYS A 489 -22.65 7.28 14.26
N ARG A 490 -22.41 6.72 13.07
CA ARG A 490 -21.83 7.41 11.89
C ARG A 490 -20.42 7.97 12.11
N ILE A 491 -19.68 7.39 13.05
CA ILE A 491 -18.25 7.65 13.28
C ILE A 491 -17.43 6.54 12.62
N PHE A 492 -16.42 6.91 11.86
CA PHE A 492 -15.45 5.96 11.32
C PHE A 492 -14.06 6.56 11.41
N TYR A 493 -13.04 5.75 11.09
CA TYR A 493 -11.66 6.17 11.12
C TYR A 493 -11.06 5.91 9.75
N SER A 494 -10.34 6.89 9.21
CA SER A 494 -9.58 6.74 7.96
C SER A 494 -8.13 7.15 8.18
N ASP A 495 -7.21 6.47 7.52
CA ASP A 495 -5.79 6.74 7.70
C ASP A 495 -5.35 8.03 7.00
N LEU A 496 -4.30 8.65 7.54
CA LEU A 496 -3.57 9.76 6.96
C LEU A 496 -2.22 9.24 6.51
N ASN A 497 -2.04 9.17 5.19
CA ASN A 497 -0.80 8.79 4.51
C ASN A 497 -0.25 7.41 4.91
N GLY A 498 -1.08 6.47 5.39
CA GLY A 498 -0.63 5.19 5.93
C GLY A 498 0.18 5.29 7.22
N PHE A 499 0.20 6.47 7.87
CA PHE A 499 0.99 6.75 9.07
C PHE A 499 0.14 6.68 10.34
N GLN A 500 -0.95 7.45 10.41
CA GLN A 500 -1.81 7.55 11.59
C GLN A 500 -3.28 7.47 11.20
N MET A 501 -4.16 7.22 12.17
CA MET A 501 -5.61 7.21 11.95
C MET A 501 -6.22 8.53 12.40
N SER A 502 -7.25 8.99 11.69
CA SER A 502 -8.06 10.15 12.09
C SER A 502 -9.51 9.76 12.31
N ARG A 503 -10.15 10.34 13.34
CA ARG A 503 -11.57 10.14 13.66
C ARG A 503 -12.42 11.01 12.73
N ARG A 504 -13.40 10.40 12.05
CA ARG A 504 -14.33 11.04 11.12
C ARG A 504 -15.75 10.89 11.63
N GLU A 505 -16.54 11.94 11.52
CA GLU A 505 -17.93 11.94 11.95
C GLU A 505 -18.78 12.58 10.85
N THR A 506 -19.84 11.89 10.46
CA THR A 506 -20.76 12.40 9.45
C THR A 506 -21.71 13.42 10.05
N TYR A 507 -21.78 14.61 9.46
CA TYR A 507 -22.65 15.70 9.89
C TYR A 507 -23.70 16.02 8.83
N ASP A 508 -24.99 16.03 9.21
CA ASP A 508 -26.10 16.33 8.28
C ASP A 508 -26.08 17.78 7.76
N LYS A 509 -25.43 18.70 8.49
CA LYS A 509 -25.22 20.09 8.05
C LYS A 509 -24.20 20.21 6.91
N ILE A 510 -23.38 19.18 6.69
CA ILE A 510 -22.37 19.10 5.63
C ILE A 510 -22.98 18.24 4.50
N PRO A 511 -22.92 18.68 3.23
CA PRO A 511 -23.44 17.87 2.12
C PRO A 511 -22.65 16.55 1.99
N LEU A 512 -23.23 15.57 1.29
CA LEU A 512 -22.69 14.21 1.16
C LEU A 512 -21.19 14.19 0.83
N GLN A 513 -20.79 14.94 -0.21
CA GLN A 513 -19.40 15.01 -0.67
C GLN A 513 -18.42 15.58 0.34
N GLY A 514 -18.89 16.37 1.32
CA GLY A 514 -18.05 16.91 2.40
C GLY A 514 -17.84 15.92 3.55
N ASN A 515 -18.60 14.82 3.59
CA ASN A 515 -18.41 13.72 4.54
C ASN A 515 -17.57 12.56 3.95
N TYR A 516 -17.05 12.72 2.74
CA TYR A 516 -16.06 11.82 2.15
C TYR A 516 -14.65 12.23 2.59
N TYR A 517 -13.83 11.26 2.97
CA TYR A 517 -12.47 11.45 3.43
C TYR A 517 -11.50 10.56 2.64
N PRO A 518 -10.21 10.92 2.56
CA PRO A 518 -9.24 10.04 1.95
C PRO A 518 -9.07 8.77 2.79
N MET A 519 -8.92 7.65 2.09
CA MET A 519 -8.54 6.34 2.59
C MET A 519 -7.31 5.87 1.81
N PRO A 520 -6.10 6.30 2.18
CA PRO A 520 -4.86 5.85 1.54
C PRO A 520 -4.61 4.35 1.66
N SER A 521 -4.94 3.73 2.81
CA SER A 521 -4.68 2.29 3.05
C SER A 521 -5.66 1.59 4.00
N LEU A 522 -6.38 2.30 4.87
CA LEU A 522 -7.23 1.70 5.89
C LEU A 522 -8.38 2.63 6.29
N ALA A 523 -9.59 2.07 6.29
CA ALA A 523 -10.72 2.64 7.01
C ALA A 523 -11.37 1.59 7.91
N PHE A 524 -11.82 1.98 9.09
CA PHE A 524 -12.56 1.09 9.98
C PHE A 524 -13.66 1.80 10.75
N MET A 525 -14.66 1.01 11.15
CA MET A 525 -15.70 1.41 12.10
C MET A 525 -15.55 0.59 13.38
N GLN A 526 -15.87 1.18 14.51
CA GLN A 526 -15.88 0.49 15.79
C GLN A 526 -17.20 0.74 16.52
N GLY A 527 -17.84 -0.34 16.96
CA GLY A 527 -19.05 -0.30 17.77
C GLY A 527 -18.75 -0.01 19.24
N SER A 528 -19.77 0.41 19.99
CA SER A 528 -19.69 0.63 21.45
C SER A 528 -19.29 -0.62 22.25
N ASN A 529 -19.57 -1.81 21.70
CA ASN A 529 -19.18 -3.11 22.27
C ASN A 529 -17.72 -3.51 21.94
N GLY A 530 -16.97 -2.66 21.23
CA GLY A 530 -15.59 -2.95 20.81
C GLY A 530 -15.48 -3.93 19.64
N GLN A 531 -16.56 -4.23 18.92
CA GLN A 531 -16.46 -4.89 17.61
C GLN A 531 -15.95 -3.90 16.57
N ARG A 532 -15.02 -4.33 15.72
CA ARG A 532 -14.40 -3.50 14.70
C ARG A 532 -14.53 -4.15 13.34
N PHE A 533 -15.02 -3.38 12.37
CA PHE A 533 -15.05 -3.73 10.96
C PHE A 533 -14.01 -2.89 10.21
N SER A 534 -12.98 -3.52 9.67
CA SER A 534 -11.86 -2.86 9.00
C SER A 534 -11.78 -3.26 7.54
N VAL A 535 -11.54 -2.30 6.67
CA VAL A 535 -11.23 -2.52 5.25
C VAL A 535 -9.87 -1.92 4.96
N HIS A 536 -8.94 -2.77 4.56
CA HIS A 536 -7.62 -2.36 4.09
C HIS A 536 -7.62 -2.28 2.56
N SER A 537 -6.88 -1.33 2.00
CA SER A 537 -6.67 -1.15 0.57
C SER A 537 -5.18 -1.02 0.27
N ARG A 538 -4.79 -1.42 -0.94
CA ARG A 538 -3.43 -1.19 -1.46
C ARG A 538 -3.30 0.17 -2.14
N GLN A 539 -4.40 0.75 -2.61
CA GLN A 539 -4.41 2.02 -3.35
C GLN A 539 -5.28 3.04 -2.63
N ALA A 540 -4.90 4.31 -2.76
CA ALA A 540 -5.66 5.41 -2.18
C ALA A 540 -7.02 5.56 -2.86
N LEU A 541 -8.07 5.64 -2.04
CA LEU A 541 -9.47 5.81 -2.45
C LEU A 541 -10.17 6.84 -1.53
N GLY A 542 -11.44 7.12 -1.79
CA GLY A 542 -12.31 7.91 -0.92
C GLY A 542 -13.29 7.01 -0.16
N ALA A 543 -13.49 7.29 1.13
CA ALA A 543 -14.39 6.53 1.99
C ALA A 543 -15.30 7.44 2.83
N ALA A 544 -16.47 6.91 3.21
CA ALA A 544 -17.42 7.59 4.07
C ALA A 544 -18.25 6.60 4.91
N SER A 545 -18.79 7.09 6.04
CA SER A 545 -19.82 6.40 6.83
C SER A 545 -21.10 7.25 6.89
N LEU A 546 -21.82 7.29 5.77
CA LEU A 546 -22.98 8.18 5.61
C LEU A 546 -24.19 7.81 6.49
N LYS A 547 -24.30 6.53 6.87
CA LYS A 547 -25.34 6.00 7.76
C LYS A 547 -24.71 5.09 8.80
N GLU A 548 -25.43 4.88 9.90
CA GLU A 548 -24.95 3.98 10.96
C GLU A 548 -24.72 2.56 10.41
N GLY A 549 -23.59 1.97 10.79
CA GLY A 549 -23.15 0.65 10.34
C GLY A 549 -22.69 0.59 8.89
N TRP A 550 -22.70 1.70 8.14
CA TRP A 550 -22.30 1.72 6.73
C TRP A 550 -20.88 2.22 6.58
N LEU A 551 -20.05 1.45 5.85
CA LEU A 551 -18.79 1.94 5.32
C LEU A 551 -18.85 1.80 3.79
N GLU A 552 -18.76 2.92 3.09
CA GLU A 552 -18.67 2.94 1.64
C GLU A 552 -17.32 3.45 1.16
N ILE A 553 -16.88 2.89 0.05
CA ILE A 553 -15.59 3.17 -0.57
C ILE A 553 -15.84 3.28 -2.07
N MET A 554 -15.41 4.39 -2.65
CA MET A 554 -15.53 4.62 -4.08
C MET A 554 -14.38 3.94 -4.82
N LEU A 555 -14.71 3.22 -5.90
CA LEU A 555 -13.81 2.37 -6.66
C LEU A 555 -13.25 3.10 -7.87
N ASP A 556 -14.10 3.70 -8.70
CA ASP A 556 -13.69 4.48 -9.89
C ASP A 556 -14.77 5.52 -10.25
N ARG A 557 -14.40 6.50 -11.07
CA ARG A 557 -15.28 7.58 -11.51
C ARG A 557 -14.98 8.00 -12.94
N ARG A 558 -16.05 8.25 -13.71
CA ARG A 558 -15.99 8.65 -15.12
C ARG A 558 -16.89 9.86 -15.35
N LEU A 559 -16.31 10.97 -15.79
CA LEU A 559 -16.95 12.29 -15.80
C LEU A 559 -16.62 13.01 -17.09
N VAL A 560 -17.63 13.51 -17.78
CA VAL A 560 -17.41 14.11 -19.12
C VAL A 560 -17.09 15.60 -19.06
N ARG A 561 -17.28 16.25 -17.90
CA ARG A 561 -17.16 17.70 -17.73
C ARG A 561 -15.93 18.06 -16.91
N ASP A 562 -15.40 19.24 -17.22
CA ASP A 562 -14.46 19.95 -16.34
C ASP A 562 -15.24 20.55 -15.16
N ASP A 563 -14.60 20.63 -13.99
CA ASP A 563 -15.17 21.17 -12.76
C ASP A 563 -14.71 22.61 -12.46
N GLY A 564 -14.14 23.31 -13.44
CA GLY A 564 -13.83 24.73 -13.37
C GLY A 564 -12.64 25.07 -12.48
N ARG A 565 -11.75 24.12 -12.21
CA ARG A 565 -10.51 24.31 -11.41
C ARG A 565 -9.24 24.43 -12.25
N GLY A 566 -9.37 24.66 -13.55
CA GLY A 566 -8.26 24.99 -14.45
C GLY A 566 -7.68 23.80 -15.24
N LEU A 567 -8.12 22.57 -14.96
CA LEU A 567 -7.70 21.39 -15.73
C LEU A 567 -8.16 21.48 -17.20
N GLY A 568 -9.39 21.95 -17.44
CA GLY A 568 -9.95 22.14 -18.77
C GLY A 568 -10.35 20.83 -19.46
N GLN A 569 -10.61 19.76 -18.69
CA GLN A 569 -11.16 18.51 -19.18
C GLN A 569 -11.83 17.67 -18.07
N GLY A 570 -12.74 16.77 -18.46
CA GLY A 570 -13.25 15.72 -17.56
C GLY A 570 -12.29 14.53 -17.40
N VAL A 571 -12.75 13.49 -16.70
CA VAL A 571 -12.02 12.23 -16.46
C VAL A 571 -12.68 11.12 -17.30
N MET A 572 -12.13 10.88 -18.49
CA MET A 572 -12.67 9.90 -19.45
C MET A 572 -11.65 8.85 -19.91
N ASP A 573 -10.45 8.86 -19.34
CA ASP A 573 -9.32 7.99 -19.67
C ASP A 573 -9.21 6.76 -18.73
N ASN A 574 -10.34 6.35 -18.12
CA ASN A 574 -10.46 5.20 -17.22
C ASN A 574 -9.75 3.96 -17.78
N ARG A 575 -9.14 3.18 -16.88
CA ARG A 575 -8.43 1.95 -17.22
C ARG A 575 -8.99 0.79 -16.40
N VAL A 576 -9.05 -0.38 -17.04
CA VAL A 576 -9.40 -1.61 -16.35
C VAL A 576 -8.43 -1.83 -15.20
N MET A 577 -8.95 -2.11 -14.00
CA MET A 577 -8.13 -2.29 -12.81
C MET A 577 -8.73 -3.30 -11.84
N ASN A 578 -7.87 -3.82 -10.95
CA ASN A 578 -8.28 -4.66 -9.84
C ASN A 578 -8.08 -3.88 -8.54
N VAL A 579 -9.17 -3.67 -7.81
CA VAL A 579 -9.19 -3.10 -6.46
C VAL A 579 -9.26 -4.25 -5.47
N VAL A 580 -8.19 -4.42 -4.68
CA VAL A 580 -8.10 -5.48 -3.67
C VAL A 580 -8.28 -4.90 -2.29
N PHE A 581 -9.21 -5.46 -1.53
CA PHE A 581 -9.43 -5.19 -0.13
C PHE A 581 -9.13 -6.41 0.74
N HIS A 582 -8.50 -6.18 1.89
CA HIS A 582 -8.49 -7.15 2.99
C HIS A 582 -9.48 -6.68 4.04
N ILE A 583 -10.56 -7.41 4.21
CA ILE A 583 -11.63 -7.12 5.17
C ILE A 583 -11.39 -7.94 6.42
N MET A 584 -11.52 -7.31 7.59
CA MET A 584 -11.40 -7.97 8.88
C MET A 584 -12.49 -7.57 9.85
N MET A 585 -12.84 -8.53 10.70
CA MET A 585 -13.67 -8.32 11.88
C MET A 585 -12.88 -8.69 13.11
N GLU A 586 -12.79 -7.75 14.04
CA GLU A 586 -12.13 -7.95 15.32
C GLU A 586 -13.11 -7.70 16.46
N SER A 587 -12.82 -8.28 17.62
CA SER A 587 -13.59 -8.06 18.83
C SER A 587 -12.62 -7.77 19.95
N ASN A 588 -12.92 -6.73 20.71
CA ASN A 588 -12.17 -6.30 21.87
C ASN A 588 -12.03 -7.44 22.90
N ILE A 589 -10.83 -7.63 23.44
CA ILE A 589 -10.51 -8.64 24.46
C ILE A 589 -10.37 -8.06 25.88
N SER A 590 -10.25 -6.74 26.02
CA SER A 590 -10.19 -6.04 27.30
C SER A 590 -11.00 -4.75 27.23
N SER A 591 -12.16 -4.74 27.89
CA SER A 591 -13.09 -3.61 27.88
C SER A 591 -12.48 -2.36 28.51
N THR A 592 -12.03 -1.41 27.71
CA THR A 592 -11.63 -0.10 28.24
C THR A 592 -12.00 1.01 27.26
N SER A 593 -13.08 1.72 27.62
CA SER A 593 -13.70 2.92 27.02
C SER A 593 -14.68 2.73 25.87
N ASP A 594 -15.81 3.46 25.93
CA ASP A 594 -16.75 3.62 24.82
C ASP A 594 -16.10 4.50 23.74
N PRO A 595 -15.68 3.93 22.60
CA PRO A 595 -14.96 4.64 21.55
C PRO A 595 -15.78 5.78 20.93
N VAL A 596 -17.09 5.76 21.13
CA VAL A 596 -18.00 6.80 20.64
C VAL A 596 -17.89 8.08 21.47
N SER A 597 -17.62 7.93 22.77
CA SER A 597 -17.52 9.06 23.71
C SER A 597 -16.12 9.70 23.74
N ASN A 598 -15.09 8.96 23.33
CA ASN A 598 -13.71 9.45 23.31
C ASN A 598 -13.43 10.21 21.99
N PRO A 599 -13.06 11.50 22.03
CA PRO A 599 -12.78 12.28 20.82
C PRO A 599 -11.42 11.94 20.18
N LEU A 600 -10.56 11.18 20.86
CA LEU A 600 -9.22 10.86 20.38
C LEU A 600 -9.24 9.86 19.20
N PRO A 601 -8.26 9.94 18.29
CA PRO A 601 -8.10 8.92 17.24
C PRO A 601 -7.78 7.55 17.84
N LEU A 602 -8.27 6.50 17.20
CA LEU A 602 -8.00 5.11 17.58
C LEU A 602 -6.88 4.52 16.73
N SER A 603 -6.02 3.71 17.35
CA SER A 603 -4.99 2.97 16.64
C SER A 603 -5.51 1.63 16.09
N PRO A 604 -4.97 1.15 14.96
CA PRO A 604 -5.23 -0.22 14.50
C PRO A 604 -4.74 -1.26 15.50
N SER A 605 -5.28 -2.47 15.44
CA SER A 605 -4.73 -3.60 16.19
C SER A 605 -3.39 -4.05 15.58
N LEU A 606 -2.63 -4.86 16.31
CA LEU A 606 -1.39 -5.44 15.77
C LEU A 606 -1.66 -6.37 14.58
N LEU A 607 -2.79 -7.10 14.57
CA LEU A 607 -3.20 -7.91 13.41
C LEU A 607 -3.51 -7.01 12.21
N SER A 608 -4.21 -5.90 12.42
CA SER A 608 -4.51 -4.92 11.38
C SER A 608 -3.26 -4.32 10.76
N HIS A 609 -2.25 -3.99 11.56
CA HIS A 609 -0.94 -3.56 11.05
C HIS A 609 -0.26 -4.63 10.16
N ARG A 610 -0.33 -5.91 10.54
CA ARG A 610 0.23 -7.02 9.76
C ARG A 610 -0.51 -7.24 8.45
N VAL A 611 -1.85 -7.20 8.47
CA VAL A 611 -2.68 -7.29 7.27
C VAL A 611 -2.40 -6.15 6.31
N ASN A 612 -2.30 -4.92 6.83
CA ASN A 612 -1.96 -3.75 6.02
C ASN A 612 -0.57 -3.87 5.38
N ALA A 613 0.42 -4.35 6.16
CA ALA A 613 1.78 -4.53 5.69
C ALA A 613 1.87 -5.61 4.60
N GLN A 614 1.18 -6.74 4.75
CA GLN A 614 1.17 -7.81 3.74
C GLN A 614 0.53 -7.38 2.42
N LEU A 615 -0.49 -6.52 2.47
CA LEU A 615 -1.18 -5.97 1.29
C LEU A 615 -0.34 -4.90 0.56
N ASN A 616 0.28 -3.98 1.31
CA ASN A 616 1.05 -2.87 0.75
C ASN A 616 2.49 -3.25 0.38
N TYR A 617 3.05 -4.30 1.00
CA TYR A 617 4.37 -4.85 0.67
C TYR A 617 4.26 -6.36 0.39
N PRO A 618 3.67 -6.75 -0.76
CA PRO A 618 3.48 -8.17 -1.11
C PRO A 618 4.82 -8.89 -1.36
N LEU A 619 4.79 -10.22 -1.37
CA LEU A 619 5.94 -11.02 -1.81
C LEU A 619 6.25 -10.71 -3.28
N HIS A 620 7.53 -10.51 -3.62
CA HIS A 620 7.94 -10.49 -5.01
C HIS A 620 8.28 -11.90 -5.49
N ALA A 621 7.55 -12.39 -6.49
CA ALA A 621 7.75 -13.70 -7.06
C ALA A 621 8.51 -13.62 -8.40
N PHE A 622 9.44 -14.55 -8.59
CA PHE A 622 10.25 -14.67 -9.81
C PHE A 622 10.27 -16.14 -10.28
N ILE A 623 10.06 -16.37 -11.56
CA ILE A 623 10.00 -17.70 -12.17
C ILE A 623 11.24 -17.91 -13.05
N ALA A 624 11.89 -19.07 -12.93
CA ALA A 624 13.00 -19.43 -13.81
C ALA A 624 12.55 -19.45 -15.28
N LYS A 625 13.34 -18.91 -16.20
CA LYS A 625 12.96 -18.78 -17.62
C LYS A 625 12.70 -20.11 -18.31
N LYS A 626 13.47 -21.12 -17.96
CA LYS A 626 13.44 -22.45 -18.58
C LYS A 626 13.21 -23.52 -17.51
N PRO A 627 12.37 -24.52 -17.78
CA PRO A 627 12.31 -25.71 -16.96
C PRO A 627 13.64 -26.48 -17.05
N GLN A 628 13.95 -27.27 -16.03
CA GLN A 628 15.14 -28.10 -15.92
C GLN A 628 14.72 -29.55 -15.68
N GLU A 629 15.56 -30.51 -16.05
CA GLU A 629 15.35 -31.92 -15.68
C GLU A 629 15.33 -32.05 -14.14
N ILE A 630 14.46 -32.94 -13.64
CA ILE A 630 14.35 -33.23 -12.22
C ILE A 630 15.70 -33.75 -11.70
N SER A 631 16.41 -32.86 -11.01
CA SER A 631 17.68 -33.14 -10.35
C SER A 631 17.79 -32.25 -9.13
N ALA A 632 17.94 -32.86 -7.96
CA ALA A 632 18.09 -32.11 -6.73
C ALA A 632 19.41 -31.29 -6.79
N PRO A 633 19.38 -29.99 -6.51
CA PRO A 633 20.58 -29.18 -6.39
C PRO A 633 21.38 -29.64 -5.17
N THR A 634 22.69 -29.45 -5.24
CA THR A 634 23.61 -29.82 -4.16
C THR A 634 23.45 -28.98 -2.89
N HIS A 635 22.76 -27.83 -2.97
CA HIS A 635 22.52 -26.92 -1.85
C HIS A 635 21.10 -26.35 -1.87
N SER A 636 20.51 -26.21 -0.68
CA SER A 636 19.25 -25.50 -0.46
C SER A 636 19.42 -24.03 -0.83
N ARG A 637 18.50 -23.48 -1.63
CA ARG A 637 18.58 -22.10 -2.16
C ARG A 637 17.66 -21.18 -1.37
N SER A 638 18.17 -20.63 -0.27
CA SER A 638 17.50 -19.59 0.53
C SER A 638 18.49 -18.50 0.94
N PHE A 639 17.96 -17.33 1.30
CA PHE A 639 18.73 -16.20 1.83
C PHE A 639 17.98 -15.63 3.03
N SER A 640 18.63 -15.54 4.19
CA SER A 640 18.01 -15.09 5.45
C SER A 640 18.93 -14.08 6.14
N PRO A 641 18.82 -12.79 5.81
CA PRO A 641 19.80 -11.80 6.25
C PRO A 641 19.65 -11.35 7.70
N LEU A 642 18.43 -11.33 8.24
CA LEU A 642 18.18 -10.93 9.63
C LEU A 642 18.60 -12.03 10.61
N ALA A 643 19.24 -11.64 11.71
CA ALA A 643 19.60 -12.57 12.78
C ALA A 643 18.37 -13.15 13.49
N ALA A 644 17.33 -12.32 13.63
CA ALA A 644 15.99 -12.70 14.09
C ALA A 644 14.93 -11.79 13.45
N PRO A 645 13.67 -12.24 13.31
CA PRO A 645 12.56 -11.36 12.94
C PRO A 645 12.43 -10.17 13.89
N LEU A 646 12.13 -8.99 13.36
CA LEU A 646 11.91 -7.79 14.20
C LEU A 646 10.54 -7.83 14.89
N PRO A 647 10.36 -7.07 15.99
CA PRO A 647 9.06 -6.92 16.64
C PRO A 647 7.95 -6.49 15.68
N CYS A 648 6.71 -6.91 15.93
CA CYS A 648 5.61 -6.74 14.96
C CYS A 648 5.07 -5.31 14.87
N ASP A 649 5.34 -4.47 15.86
CA ASP A 649 5.02 -3.04 15.88
C ASP A 649 6.17 -2.19 15.31
N LEU A 650 7.30 -2.79 14.92
CA LEU A 650 8.41 -2.11 14.31
C LEU A 650 8.46 -2.36 12.80
N HIS A 651 8.57 -1.29 12.03
CA HIS A 651 8.56 -1.33 10.57
C HIS A 651 9.80 -0.68 9.96
N ILE A 652 10.44 -1.34 9.00
CA ILE A 652 11.53 -0.76 8.22
C ILE A 652 10.93 0.10 7.10
N VAL A 653 10.87 1.41 7.31
CA VAL A 653 10.36 2.35 6.29
C VAL A 653 11.28 2.39 5.08
N SER A 654 12.61 2.37 5.31
CA SER A 654 13.60 2.38 4.24
C SER A 654 14.89 1.71 4.69
N PHE A 655 15.48 0.90 3.81
CA PHE A 655 16.83 0.38 3.95
C PHE A 655 17.54 0.51 2.61
N LYS A 656 18.48 1.46 2.49
CA LYS A 656 18.98 1.91 1.19
C LYS A 656 20.39 2.48 1.23
N VAL A 657 21.01 2.55 0.06
CA VAL A 657 22.16 3.42 -0.22
C VAL A 657 21.66 4.85 -0.50
N PRO A 658 22.03 5.89 0.27
CA PRO A 658 21.50 7.25 0.07
C PRO A 658 21.84 7.83 -1.30
N ARG A 659 23.09 7.69 -1.74
CA ARG A 659 23.59 8.22 -3.02
C ARG A 659 24.21 7.10 -3.87
N PRO A 660 23.39 6.22 -4.50
CA PRO A 660 23.87 5.07 -5.25
C PRO A 660 24.94 5.44 -6.28
N SER A 661 24.77 6.53 -7.02
CA SER A 661 25.71 6.95 -8.06
C SER A 661 27.07 7.45 -7.54
N LYS A 662 27.17 7.79 -6.25
CA LYS A 662 28.41 8.26 -5.60
C LYS A 662 29.03 7.21 -4.69
N TYR A 663 28.48 6.00 -4.63
CA TYR A 663 28.88 4.97 -3.67
C TYR A 663 30.40 4.64 -3.73
N SER A 664 30.95 4.39 -4.92
CA SER A 664 32.39 4.07 -5.06
C SER A 664 33.30 5.28 -4.82
N GLN A 665 32.80 6.52 -4.93
CA GLN A 665 33.56 7.73 -4.58
C GLN A 665 33.64 7.91 -3.05
N GLN A 666 32.60 7.49 -2.33
CA GLN A 666 32.57 7.55 -0.85
C GLN A 666 33.61 6.62 -0.21
N GLN A 667 34.10 5.60 -0.90
CA GLN A 667 35.15 4.71 -0.40
C GLN A 667 36.50 5.44 -0.15
N GLN A 668 36.72 6.60 -0.78
CA GLN A 668 37.93 7.41 -0.57
C GLN A 668 37.88 8.25 0.72
N GLN A 669 36.70 8.44 1.32
CA GLN A 669 36.51 9.08 2.64
C GLN A 669 36.30 7.98 3.68
N LEU A 670 37.41 7.43 4.18
CA LEU A 670 37.40 6.28 5.11
C LEU A 670 36.53 6.58 6.34
N GLY A 671 35.50 5.76 6.58
CA GLY A 671 34.69 5.78 7.81
C GLY A 671 33.31 6.43 7.70
N ASP A 672 32.96 7.03 6.56
CA ASP A 672 31.66 7.67 6.38
C ASP A 672 30.55 6.63 6.08
N PRO A 673 29.46 6.59 6.87
CA PRO A 673 28.42 5.57 6.69
C PRO A 673 27.70 5.67 5.33
N ARG A 674 27.57 4.52 4.66
CA ARG A 674 27.13 4.40 3.26
C ARG A 674 25.72 3.85 3.08
N LEU A 675 25.12 3.35 4.16
CA LEU A 675 23.78 2.79 4.19
C LEU A 675 22.93 3.56 5.18
N VAL A 676 21.61 3.52 4.95
CA VAL A 676 20.61 4.12 5.82
C VAL A 676 19.53 3.10 6.14
N LEU A 677 19.12 3.08 7.40
CA LEU A 677 17.94 2.38 7.90
C LEU A 677 17.01 3.40 8.56
N MET A 678 15.74 3.37 8.18
CA MET A 678 14.67 4.15 8.81
C MET A 678 13.68 3.20 9.45
N LEU A 679 13.42 3.40 10.74
CA LEU A 679 12.55 2.57 11.55
C LEU A 679 11.37 3.39 12.04
N HIS A 680 10.16 2.86 11.89
CA HIS A 680 8.93 3.41 12.46
C HIS A 680 8.38 2.42 13.48
N ARG A 681 8.24 2.83 14.74
CA ARG A 681 7.46 2.04 15.71
C ARG A 681 6.01 2.49 15.68
N ARG A 682 5.13 1.63 15.19
CA ARG A 682 3.70 1.89 15.07
C ARG A 682 3.04 1.80 16.45
N ASN A 683 2.17 2.75 16.77
CA ASN A 683 1.26 2.55 17.90
C ASN A 683 0.14 1.57 17.53
N TRP A 684 -0.37 0.83 18.51
CA TRP A 684 -1.40 -0.17 18.29
C TRP A 684 -2.36 -0.25 19.48
N ASP A 685 -3.60 -0.65 19.21
CA ASP A 685 -4.64 -0.75 20.22
C ASP A 685 -4.49 -2.04 21.04
N SER A 686 -4.02 -1.86 22.28
CA SER A 686 -3.78 -2.96 23.22
C SER A 686 -5.03 -3.67 23.72
N SER A 687 -6.22 -3.14 23.40
CA SER A 687 -7.52 -3.78 23.69
C SER A 687 -7.79 -4.99 22.80
N TYR A 688 -6.98 -5.22 21.77
CA TYR A 688 -7.06 -6.36 20.87
C TYR A 688 -5.91 -7.35 21.11
N CYS A 689 -5.96 -8.52 20.46
CA CYS A 689 -5.00 -9.60 20.69
C CYS A 689 -3.55 -9.15 20.50
N LYS A 690 -2.77 -9.11 21.59
CA LYS A 690 -1.34 -8.73 21.59
C LYS A 690 -0.46 -9.62 20.70
N LYS A 691 -0.88 -10.86 20.44
CA LYS A 691 -0.18 -11.79 19.53
C LYS A 691 -0.65 -11.67 18.08
N ALA A 692 -1.47 -10.68 17.75
CA ALA A 692 -2.06 -10.50 16.42
C ALA A 692 -2.76 -11.78 15.91
N ARG A 693 -3.30 -12.62 16.81
CA ARG A 693 -3.86 -13.96 16.54
C ARG A 693 -2.97 -14.88 15.68
N SER A 694 -1.68 -14.58 15.57
CA SER A 694 -0.72 -15.19 14.66
C SER A 694 0.63 -15.39 15.37
N GLN A 695 1.69 -15.73 14.64
CA GLN A 695 3.05 -15.95 15.18
C GLN A 695 3.76 -14.66 15.63
N CYS A 696 3.04 -13.61 16.03
CA CYS A 696 3.71 -12.44 16.58
C CYS A 696 4.28 -12.77 17.96
N THR A 697 5.61 -12.87 18.05
CA THR A 697 6.33 -13.32 19.25
C THR A 697 6.85 -12.16 20.11
N ALA A 698 7.03 -10.97 19.54
CA ALA A 698 7.60 -9.82 20.22
C ALA A 698 6.99 -8.48 19.77
N VAL A 699 6.96 -7.53 20.70
CA VAL A 699 6.68 -6.10 20.51
C VAL A 699 7.89 -5.31 20.99
N ALA A 700 8.13 -4.12 20.42
CA ALA A 700 9.34 -3.31 20.63
C ALA A 700 9.34 -2.57 21.98
N ASP A 701 8.96 -3.26 23.06
CA ASP A 701 9.03 -2.75 24.43
C ASP A 701 10.48 -2.75 24.95
N GLU A 702 11.35 -3.57 24.35
CA GLU A 702 12.79 -3.62 24.61
C GLU A 702 13.59 -2.94 23.50
N SER A 703 14.83 -2.56 23.82
CA SER A 703 15.75 -1.95 22.85
C SER A 703 16.10 -2.91 21.71
N VAL A 704 16.11 -2.42 20.47
CA VAL A 704 16.58 -3.18 19.29
C VAL A 704 18.08 -2.98 19.13
N ASN A 705 18.84 -4.06 18.96
CA ASN A 705 20.28 -3.96 18.74
C ASN A 705 20.59 -3.87 17.23
N LEU A 706 21.04 -2.70 16.77
CA LEU A 706 21.43 -2.47 15.38
C LEU A 706 22.71 -3.24 15.00
N PHE A 707 23.67 -3.37 15.92
CA PHE A 707 24.95 -4.03 15.65
C PHE A 707 24.83 -5.52 15.34
N ASN A 708 23.86 -6.19 15.97
CA ASN A 708 23.57 -7.62 15.81
C ASN A 708 22.31 -7.90 15.00
N MET A 709 21.79 -6.90 14.26
CA MET A 709 20.55 -7.02 13.50
C MET A 709 20.64 -8.05 12.36
N PHE A 710 21.82 -8.21 11.76
CA PHE A 710 22.05 -9.09 10.62
C PHE A 710 22.91 -10.30 11.02
N LYS A 711 22.61 -11.46 10.42
CA LYS A 711 23.25 -12.74 10.78
C LYS A 711 24.72 -12.82 10.33
N ASP A 712 24.96 -12.48 9.06
CA ASP A 712 26.25 -12.65 8.38
C ASP A 712 26.94 -11.30 8.08
N LEU A 713 26.34 -10.19 8.52
CA LEU A 713 26.84 -8.83 8.34
C LEU A 713 27.01 -8.15 9.71
N THR A 714 28.08 -7.38 9.84
CA THR A 714 28.36 -6.50 10.98
C THR A 714 27.99 -5.06 10.62
N VAL A 715 27.23 -4.39 11.47
CA VAL A 715 26.94 -2.95 11.36
C VAL A 715 28.04 -2.16 12.07
N LEU A 716 28.61 -1.17 11.39
CA LEU A 716 29.68 -0.31 11.91
C LEU A 716 29.30 1.16 11.77
N ASN A 717 29.84 2.01 12.66
CA ASN A 717 29.69 3.48 12.62
C ASN A 717 28.23 3.95 12.52
N ALA A 718 27.32 3.32 13.28
CA ALA A 718 25.92 3.73 13.29
C ALA A 718 25.75 5.10 13.94
N ARG A 719 25.12 6.05 13.25
CA ARG A 719 24.79 7.39 13.75
C ARG A 719 23.36 7.78 13.42
N ALA A 720 22.68 8.47 14.35
CA ALA A 720 21.39 9.09 14.08
C ALA A 720 21.51 10.15 12.98
N THR A 721 20.43 10.39 12.27
CA THR A 721 20.32 11.47 11.28
C THR A 721 18.88 11.91 11.13
N SER A 722 18.66 13.12 10.60
CA SER A 722 17.34 13.58 10.20
C SER A 722 16.73 12.67 9.12
N LEU A 723 15.40 12.64 9.00
CA LEU A 723 14.73 11.80 8.00
C LEU A 723 15.12 12.15 6.55
N ASN A 724 15.51 13.40 6.27
CA ASN A 724 16.05 13.83 4.97
C ASN A 724 17.56 13.57 4.81
N LEU A 725 18.22 13.03 5.83
CA LEU A 725 19.63 12.63 5.87
C LEU A 725 20.64 13.78 5.82
N LEU A 726 20.19 15.02 6.06
CA LEU A 726 21.02 16.22 5.93
C LEU A 726 21.64 16.70 7.25
N HIS A 727 21.08 16.31 8.40
CA HIS A 727 21.53 16.74 9.72
C HIS A 727 21.84 15.54 10.60
N ASP A 728 23.00 15.56 11.26
CA ASP A 728 23.46 14.49 12.15
C ASP A 728 23.60 14.99 13.62
N ASP A 729 23.17 16.22 13.89
CA ASP A 729 23.22 16.85 15.21
C ASP A 729 22.12 16.28 16.13
N THR A 730 22.50 15.57 17.18
CA THR A 730 21.58 14.90 18.11
C THR A 730 20.76 15.85 18.97
N GLU A 731 21.25 17.06 19.25
CA GLU A 731 20.49 18.08 19.99
C GLU A 731 19.38 18.64 19.11
N MET A 732 19.69 18.98 17.85
CA MET A 732 18.70 19.42 16.87
C MET A 732 17.61 18.37 16.63
N LEU A 733 17.99 17.10 16.66
CA LEU A 733 17.07 15.98 16.46
C LEU A 733 16.20 15.67 17.70
N GLY A 734 16.45 16.32 18.84
CA GLY A 734 15.72 16.06 20.08
C GLY A 734 16.01 14.69 20.69
N TYR A 735 17.15 14.07 20.35
CA TYR A 735 17.54 12.73 20.80
C TYR A 735 18.62 12.74 21.88
N THR A 736 18.80 13.85 22.60
CA THR A 736 19.87 14.08 23.57
C THR A 736 19.95 13.01 24.67
N GLU A 737 18.80 12.50 25.14
CA GLU A 737 18.76 11.43 26.15
C GLU A 737 18.89 10.02 25.56
N GLN A 738 18.70 9.84 24.25
CA GLN A 738 18.71 8.54 23.57
C GLN A 738 20.03 8.21 22.87
N PHE A 739 20.92 9.17 22.59
CA PHE A 739 22.18 8.89 21.87
C PHE A 739 23.46 9.12 22.66
N GLY A 740 23.39 9.72 23.86
CA GLY A 740 24.57 9.88 24.74
C GLY A 740 25.22 8.53 25.13
N ASP A 741 24.41 7.48 25.34
CA ASP A 741 24.87 6.13 25.74
C ASP A 741 24.81 5.08 24.62
N VAL A 742 24.06 5.31 23.53
CA VAL A 742 23.81 4.31 22.45
C VAL A 742 25.02 4.08 21.54
N ALA A 743 25.99 4.97 21.56
CA ALA A 743 27.23 4.83 20.78
C ALA A 743 28.08 3.62 21.21
N GLN A 744 27.93 3.07 22.42
CA GLN A 744 28.79 1.97 22.89
C GLN A 744 28.25 0.56 22.55
N ASP A 745 26.93 0.32 22.65
CA ASP A 745 26.36 -1.04 22.53
C ASP A 745 25.37 -1.27 21.37
N GLY A 746 25.02 -0.22 20.61
CA GLY A 746 24.18 -0.30 19.41
C GLY A 746 22.69 -0.57 19.67
N ARG A 747 22.23 -0.43 20.92
CA ARG A 747 20.83 -0.62 21.34
C ARG A 747 20.03 0.67 21.14
N VAL A 748 18.90 0.62 20.43
CA VAL A 748 18.04 1.78 20.19
C VAL A 748 16.64 1.56 20.73
N ILE A 749 16.04 2.62 21.28
CA ILE A 749 14.65 2.64 21.76
C ILE A 749 13.88 3.66 20.93
N ILE A 750 12.81 3.20 20.28
CA ILE A 750 11.95 4.04 19.45
C ILE A 750 10.60 4.15 20.17
N PRO A 751 10.10 5.35 20.53
CA PRO A 751 8.77 5.51 21.10
C PRO A 751 7.66 5.17 20.09
N PRO A 752 6.45 4.76 20.54
CA PRO A 752 5.32 4.57 19.63
C PRO A 752 4.99 5.83 18.83
N MET A 753 4.65 5.67 17.56
CA MET A 753 4.46 6.70 16.53
C MET A 753 5.72 7.44 16.07
N GLU A 754 6.92 7.10 16.56
CA GLU A 754 8.15 7.77 16.13
C GLU A 754 8.81 7.09 14.93
N ILE A 755 9.43 7.93 14.09
CA ILE A 755 10.29 7.50 12.99
C ILE A 755 11.71 8.00 13.26
N GLN A 756 12.67 7.09 13.26
CA GLN A 756 14.09 7.42 13.45
C GLN A 756 14.93 6.89 12.29
N ALA A 757 15.95 7.65 11.88
CA ALA A 757 16.84 7.32 10.79
C ALA A 757 18.29 7.17 11.26
N TYR A 758 18.97 6.15 10.74
CA TYR A 758 20.32 5.76 11.11
C TYR A 758 21.18 5.59 9.87
N LYS A 759 22.36 6.20 9.85
CA LYS A 759 23.42 5.98 8.86
C LYS A 759 24.43 4.99 9.42
N PHE A 760 24.85 3.97 8.66
CA PHE A 760 25.88 3.01 9.06
C PHE A 760 26.64 2.41 7.86
N GLU A 761 27.67 1.60 8.15
CA GLU A 761 28.30 0.68 7.19
C GLU A 761 27.92 -0.78 7.48
N LEU A 762 27.85 -1.60 6.43
CA LEU A 762 27.79 -3.06 6.54
C LEU A 762 29.08 -3.67 6.03
N ARG A 763 29.59 -4.68 6.75
CA ARG A 763 30.68 -5.55 6.30
C ARG A 763 30.34 -7.01 6.60
N PRO A 764 30.85 -7.98 5.83
CA PRO A 764 30.72 -9.38 6.20
C PRO A 764 31.34 -9.63 7.58
N ARG A 765 30.65 -10.41 8.40
CA ARG A 765 31.17 -10.85 9.69
C ARG A 765 32.43 -11.71 9.44
N GLN A 766 33.54 -11.34 10.09
CA GLN A 766 34.82 -12.07 9.98
C GLN A 766 34.79 -13.37 10.77
#